data_AF-A0A0K1E1E5-F1
#
_entry.id   AF-A0A0K1E1E5-F1
#
_cell.length_a   1.000
_cell.length_b   1.000
_cell.length_c   1.000
_cell.angle_alpha   90.00
_cell.angle_beta   90.00
_cell.angle_gamma   90.00
#
_symmetry.space_group_name_H-M   'P 1'
#
loop_
_entity.id
_entity.type
_entity.pdbx_description
1 polymer ?
#
loop_
_entity_poly.entity_id
_entity_poly.type
_entity_poly.pdbx_seq_one_letter_code
_entity_poly.pdbx_strand_id
1 'polypeptide(L)'
;MEMWRRHGEAASASLSAAPYSAHHKLYSEAVVSSIASAVALAEAGQFKEAVQYVQKAAKALYEAAKEVFEQVKVTVQRLVELFVEAVTRVLAWVDEHKAYLFLMTTVAAGVIALSVSLDMWGLIELDKLAHAASLTPFIPAGVKEYSREELFNILRKASDPYEKFREVAKAANAGGVRLAEPWESLRVLILPKPSEEERLMRGKAYRELDERKKKALFYAALALEEAFGVYKSALKEVAEGLREAVQKREVGEWPFKRVRYVADLGRLAKLAEKEEATFEKALEVLRKRLNEYAVRHGLGGLLNVEEGAARKLAEAKQPELSEFGGVSFGVKALAALMAYMEYALGRRGAFGKAARHWLEVGGSAWLLYYTPRTAYNKAIKASAEKPSAVEEMVAEGLRRLFLKPGADHYRGFVEELAKGGRLALMLEKEAESSYMFRLYRLEEGGGLKELGIKLRIEKVGEGVGITYVLELDARWRELFKQELEAAVKAAEELKERWPIEDRSPYMLSWVNSDVGISRKKGARVLEMGTTHLWQLAETHALFDWSYFTVLGVSLTLEGPKLQFRAHTSFDKLDEAIRRSAEGGWLKMLGVKAESWDGLKQWVAGNWDEVISAVERRLEGVKIGPRFDLAKALEELKGLKSKLADDKIAREVVAPALLLIQAERLGVNETTLRYFGGAASGTISGDGYVSAAMGVVGLTSGERAVALLWGAALAAYGIKAEVRRTGSAFQVVASGGDAVKLARLYFLYGPPLLEGDEKVKSHKLAEAMKLGAEGLNISWEGLRRTKGGHIAADLTISEGDVEIKYNVYLRGHDILLEFRSTNRGRAELAARLLRLAGVTAEVKKEGDRDVWRVTATTDRLAAGREELREALAEIVKTARGNGWVDEKKAEGRLEKLEKGRTVREGWPKYLVRLKKGALEVRFSSPNPDSIERETRRLGEVGLKEGRHFTVKMPEGGRLGYVNILRKGLVHAAWLSVHGSGEQRRLAEDFISYILERAKEEDEDVRRKVEEMVKEGKARGSLTLRNFEKKVEVDGREHVVKVIGGGAELKEGRGGRKLLRLKITAEVDGVWREYVITYGRHGADNAAVGRAYASVDAPGGREADAERFAAVIKALTGREPKVYRMKDGTIIIKCYGEHLEGFMRYTELADAIVRWLEEMGR
;
A
#
# COMPACT_ATOMS: atom_id res chain seq x y z
N MET A 1 -45.25 55.48 -23.92
CA MET A 1 -44.32 55.85 -25.00
C MET A 1 -43.24 54.76 -24.98
N GLU A 2 -43.27 53.71 -25.80
CA GLU A 2 -43.33 53.64 -27.28
C GLU A 2 -42.07 54.20 -27.96
N MET A 3 -41.44 53.56 -28.96
CA MET A 3 -41.65 52.27 -29.64
C MET A 3 -40.28 51.50 -29.69
N TRP A 4 -40.13 50.20 -29.97
CA TRP A 4 -40.45 49.33 -31.13
C TRP A 4 -40.57 47.85 -30.62
N ARG A 5 -41.26 46.82 -31.16
CA ARG A 5 -42.04 46.54 -32.40
C ARG A 5 -41.24 46.65 -33.71
N ARG A 6 -40.91 45.59 -34.48
CA ARG A 6 -41.43 44.20 -34.68
C ARG A 6 -40.23 43.23 -34.95
N HIS A 7 -40.29 41.89 -34.97
CA HIS A 7 -41.24 40.93 -35.57
C HIS A 7 -41.41 39.62 -34.76
N GLY A 8 -42.52 38.90 -34.99
CA GLY A 8 -42.64 37.46 -34.71
C GLY A 8 -42.36 36.61 -35.97
N GLU A 9 -42.63 35.32 -36.04
CA GLU A 9 -43.09 34.35 -35.03
C GLU A 9 -42.88 32.94 -35.64
N ALA A 10 -42.35 31.96 -34.89
CA ALA A 10 -42.10 30.61 -35.43
C ALA A 10 -42.15 29.50 -34.37
N ALA A 11 -43.38 29.12 -33.98
CA ALA A 11 -43.81 27.79 -33.50
C ALA A 11 -42.77 26.86 -32.82
N SER A 12 -42.11 27.30 -31.74
CA SER A 12 -41.06 26.51 -31.05
C SER A 12 -41.02 26.67 -29.52
N ALA A 13 -42.00 27.32 -28.90
CA ALA A 13 -41.97 27.75 -27.49
C ALA A 13 -42.99 27.05 -26.55
N SER A 14 -43.71 26.02 -27.00
CA SER A 14 -44.88 25.48 -26.27
C SER A 14 -44.59 24.41 -25.21
N LEU A 15 -43.41 23.78 -25.20
CA LEU A 15 -43.11 22.65 -24.30
C LEU A 15 -42.16 22.97 -23.13
N SER A 16 -41.32 24.00 -23.24
CA SER A 16 -40.44 24.43 -22.14
C SER A 16 -41.16 25.22 -21.04
N ALA A 17 -42.36 25.76 -21.33
CA ALA A 17 -43.15 26.53 -20.38
C ALA A 17 -43.89 25.68 -19.33
N ALA A 18 -44.25 24.43 -19.65
CA ALA A 18 -45.11 23.61 -18.79
C ALA A 18 -44.48 23.24 -17.43
N PRO A 19 -43.19 22.80 -17.33
CA PRO A 19 -42.58 22.49 -16.03
C PRO A 19 -42.41 23.73 -15.14
N TYR A 20 -42.11 24.89 -15.75
CA TYR A 20 -41.93 26.15 -15.04
C TYR A 20 -43.28 26.68 -14.50
N SER A 21 -44.34 26.56 -15.31
CA SER A 21 -45.72 26.83 -14.91
C SER A 21 -46.18 25.93 -13.75
N ALA A 22 -45.90 24.63 -13.83
CA ALA A 22 -46.23 23.68 -12.75
C ALA A 22 -45.52 24.05 -11.43
N HIS A 23 -44.23 24.40 -11.47
CA HIS A 23 -43.50 24.84 -10.28
C HIS A 23 -44.11 26.12 -9.68
N HIS A 24 -44.49 27.10 -10.52
CA HIS A 24 -45.08 28.36 -10.06
C HIS A 24 -46.54 28.23 -9.57
N LYS A 25 -47.30 27.22 -10.03
CA LYS A 25 -48.65 26.88 -9.50
C LYS A 25 -48.59 26.13 -8.16
N LEU A 26 -47.60 25.25 -7.96
CA LEU A 26 -47.43 24.53 -6.70
C LEU A 26 -47.03 25.46 -5.54
N TYR A 27 -46.23 26.50 -5.81
CA TYR A 27 -45.95 27.61 -4.90
C TYR A 27 -46.92 28.79 -5.06
N SER A 28 -48.16 28.54 -5.51
CA SER A 28 -49.17 29.60 -5.60
C SER A 28 -49.48 30.21 -4.23
N GLU A 29 -49.77 31.50 -4.22
CA GLU A 29 -50.06 32.28 -3.01
C GLU A 29 -51.17 31.65 -2.16
N ALA A 30 -52.16 31.01 -2.78
CA ALA A 30 -53.23 30.29 -2.08
C ALA A 30 -52.72 29.07 -1.26
N VAL A 31 -51.75 28.32 -1.79
CA VAL A 31 -51.13 27.17 -1.08
C VAL A 31 -50.23 27.69 0.05
N VAL A 32 -49.36 28.66 -0.25
CA VAL A 32 -48.42 29.23 0.73
C VAL A 32 -49.16 29.94 1.86
N SER A 33 -50.19 30.75 1.54
CA SER A 33 -51.06 31.42 2.52
C SER A 33 -51.84 30.43 3.38
N SER A 34 -52.35 29.34 2.79
CA SER A 34 -53.06 28.30 3.56
C SER A 34 -52.13 27.57 4.53
N ILE A 35 -50.88 27.29 4.12
CA ILE A 35 -49.87 26.66 4.99
C ILE A 35 -49.43 27.64 6.10
N ALA A 36 -49.14 28.90 5.77
CA ALA A 36 -48.77 29.92 6.76
C ALA A 36 -49.91 30.17 7.78
N SER A 37 -51.16 30.21 7.32
CA SER A 37 -52.34 30.31 8.19
C SER A 37 -52.49 29.09 9.10
N ALA A 38 -52.26 27.87 8.59
CA ALA A 38 -52.30 26.66 9.39
C ALA A 38 -51.20 26.63 10.47
N VAL A 39 -49.99 27.09 10.16
CA VAL A 39 -48.90 27.22 11.15
C VAL A 39 -49.26 28.24 12.21
N ALA A 40 -49.67 29.47 11.84
CA ALA A 40 -50.04 30.51 12.80
C ALA A 40 -51.21 30.10 13.70
N LEU A 41 -52.22 29.40 13.16
CA LEU A 41 -53.35 28.87 13.94
C LEU A 41 -52.92 27.72 14.86
N ALA A 42 -51.96 26.88 14.46
CA ALA A 42 -51.41 25.83 15.32
C ALA A 42 -50.54 26.41 16.46
N GLU A 43 -49.74 27.45 16.18
CA GLU A 43 -48.98 28.19 17.20
C GLU A 43 -49.90 28.92 18.19
N ALA A 44 -51.06 29.40 17.72
CA ALA A 44 -52.13 29.96 18.56
C ALA A 44 -53.01 28.91 19.27
N GLY A 45 -52.72 27.61 19.12
CA GLY A 45 -53.51 26.52 19.74
C GLY A 45 -54.88 26.24 19.11
N GLN A 46 -55.22 26.90 18.01
CA GLN A 46 -56.48 26.75 17.26
C GLN A 46 -56.38 25.58 16.26
N PHE A 47 -56.09 24.38 16.80
CA PHE A 47 -55.74 23.20 16.00
C PHE A 47 -56.86 22.70 15.08
N LYS A 48 -58.12 22.89 15.46
CA LYS A 48 -59.28 22.48 14.65
C LYS A 48 -59.39 23.34 13.38
N GLU A 49 -59.13 24.62 13.51
CA GLU A 49 -59.11 25.61 12.45
C GLU A 49 -57.87 25.44 11.57
N ALA A 50 -56.70 25.18 12.18
CA ALA A 50 -55.46 24.85 11.47
C ALA A 50 -55.63 23.63 10.54
N VAL A 51 -56.29 22.55 11.01
CA VAL A 51 -56.58 21.36 10.19
C VAL A 51 -57.43 21.70 8.95
N GLN A 52 -58.41 22.60 9.06
CA GLN A 52 -59.19 23.05 7.91
C GLN A 52 -58.34 23.79 6.85
N TYR A 53 -57.33 24.54 7.29
CA TYR A 53 -56.38 25.19 6.38
C TYR A 53 -55.39 24.20 5.75
N VAL A 54 -54.97 23.15 6.47
CA VAL A 54 -54.22 22.03 5.88
C VAL A 54 -55.07 21.28 4.84
N GLN A 55 -56.35 21.02 5.11
CA GLN A 55 -57.27 20.40 4.15
C GLN A 55 -57.47 21.27 2.90
N LYS A 56 -57.56 22.60 3.04
CA LYS A 56 -57.58 23.55 1.90
C LYS A 56 -56.29 23.50 1.09
N ALA A 57 -55.13 23.51 1.74
CA ALA A 57 -53.83 23.41 1.06
C ALA A 57 -53.68 22.08 0.29
N ALA A 58 -54.04 20.96 0.91
CA ALA A 58 -54.03 19.64 0.28
C ALA A 58 -54.97 19.57 -0.93
N LYS A 59 -56.18 20.16 -0.84
CA LYS A 59 -57.12 20.21 -1.97
C LYS A 59 -56.65 21.11 -3.11
N ALA A 60 -56.01 22.24 -2.80
CA ALA A 60 -55.40 23.12 -3.81
C ALA A 60 -54.23 22.43 -4.54
N LEU A 61 -53.36 21.72 -3.80
CA LEU A 61 -52.29 20.89 -4.37
C LEU A 61 -52.84 19.74 -5.24
N TYR A 62 -53.95 19.11 -4.83
CA TYR A 62 -54.61 18.05 -5.61
C TYR A 62 -55.11 18.54 -6.97
N GLU A 63 -55.87 19.63 -7.02
CA GLU A 63 -56.38 20.16 -8.31
C GLU A 63 -55.24 20.70 -9.19
N ALA A 64 -54.21 21.36 -8.60
CA ALA A 64 -53.03 21.82 -9.33
C ALA A 64 -52.22 20.66 -9.93
N ALA A 65 -52.06 19.55 -9.21
CA ALA A 65 -51.40 18.35 -9.73
C ALA A 65 -52.21 17.69 -10.85
N LYS A 66 -53.53 17.57 -10.66
CA LYS A 66 -54.47 16.98 -11.63
C LYS A 66 -54.47 17.73 -12.96
N GLU A 67 -54.55 19.06 -12.94
CA GLU A 67 -54.49 19.90 -14.15
C GLU A 67 -53.18 19.72 -14.93
N VAL A 68 -52.05 19.53 -14.23
CA VAL A 68 -50.75 19.22 -14.86
C VAL A 68 -50.70 17.80 -15.43
N PHE A 69 -51.22 16.80 -14.71
CA PHE A 69 -51.25 15.42 -15.21
C PHE A 69 -52.20 15.20 -16.41
N GLU A 70 -53.27 15.99 -16.53
CA GLU A 70 -54.13 15.94 -17.73
C GLU A 70 -53.46 16.51 -18.99
N GLN A 71 -52.47 17.41 -18.84
CA GLN A 71 -51.66 17.91 -19.97
C GLN A 71 -50.59 16.91 -20.41
N VAL A 72 -50.05 16.09 -19.50
CA VAL A 72 -49.03 15.05 -19.82
C VAL A 72 -49.70 13.71 -20.18
N LYS A 73 -50.67 13.76 -21.10
CA LYS A 73 -51.47 12.60 -21.54
C LYS A 73 -50.67 11.62 -22.41
N VAL A 74 -49.86 10.78 -21.77
CA VAL A 74 -49.63 9.34 -22.06
C VAL A 74 -48.60 8.77 -21.04
N THR A 75 -48.88 7.60 -20.45
CA THR A 75 -48.00 6.79 -19.56
C THR A 75 -47.87 7.13 -18.05
N VAL A 76 -48.72 7.98 -17.43
CA VAL A 76 -48.60 8.30 -15.98
C VAL A 76 -49.84 7.93 -15.13
N GLN A 77 -50.87 7.32 -15.72
CA GLN A 77 -52.18 7.09 -15.09
C GLN A 77 -52.11 6.33 -13.74
N ARG A 78 -51.28 5.29 -13.63
CA ARG A 78 -51.09 4.47 -12.42
C ARG A 78 -50.47 5.24 -11.23
N LEU A 79 -49.68 6.29 -11.52
CA LEU A 79 -49.06 7.13 -10.50
C LEU A 79 -50.07 8.11 -9.89
N VAL A 80 -51.00 8.62 -10.71
CA VAL A 80 -52.11 9.46 -10.25
C VAL A 80 -53.06 8.65 -9.36
N GLU A 81 -53.39 7.42 -9.75
CA GLU A 81 -54.19 6.48 -8.93
C GLU A 81 -53.57 6.28 -7.52
N LEU A 82 -52.27 5.95 -7.45
CA LEU A 82 -51.57 5.72 -6.18
C LEU A 82 -51.46 6.99 -5.32
N PHE A 83 -51.28 8.16 -5.92
CA PHE A 83 -51.25 9.44 -5.20
C PHE A 83 -52.62 9.77 -4.61
N VAL A 84 -53.70 9.58 -5.38
CA VAL A 84 -55.08 9.73 -4.90
C VAL A 84 -55.37 8.75 -3.76
N GLU A 85 -55.03 7.47 -3.91
CA GLU A 85 -55.23 6.44 -2.88
C GLU A 85 -54.49 6.79 -1.57
N ALA A 86 -53.26 7.32 -1.66
CA ALA A 86 -52.49 7.77 -0.50
C ALA A 86 -53.13 8.99 0.18
N VAL A 87 -53.48 10.04 -0.57
CA VAL A 87 -54.09 11.26 -0.01
C VAL A 87 -55.46 10.96 0.61
N THR A 88 -56.30 10.13 -0.05
CA THR A 88 -57.59 9.70 0.49
C THR A 88 -57.43 8.88 1.76
N ARG A 89 -56.43 7.99 1.86
CA ARG A 89 -56.14 7.25 3.11
C ARG A 89 -55.71 8.17 4.25
N VAL A 90 -54.86 9.16 3.99
CA VAL A 90 -54.43 10.13 5.02
C VAL A 90 -55.60 10.96 5.53
N LEU A 91 -56.48 11.44 4.63
CA LEU A 91 -57.68 12.18 5.02
C LEU A 91 -58.67 11.31 5.82
N ALA A 92 -58.95 10.08 5.37
CA ALA A 92 -59.82 9.15 6.08
C ALA A 92 -59.29 8.80 7.48
N TRP A 93 -57.97 8.59 7.63
CA TRP A 93 -57.36 8.28 8.91
C TRP A 93 -57.49 9.44 9.92
N VAL A 94 -57.35 10.69 9.47
CA VAL A 94 -57.51 11.90 10.30
C VAL A 94 -58.94 12.04 10.84
N ASP A 95 -59.95 11.81 10.01
CA ASP A 95 -61.36 11.85 10.41
C ASP A 95 -61.72 10.67 11.34
N GLU A 96 -61.31 9.45 10.99
CA GLU A 96 -61.61 8.22 11.73
C GLU A 96 -61.06 8.23 13.17
N HIS A 97 -59.81 8.69 13.34
CA HIS A 97 -59.12 8.63 14.63
C HIS A 97 -59.33 9.88 15.51
N LYS A 98 -60.13 10.86 15.06
CA LYS A 98 -60.37 12.16 15.75
C LYS A 98 -59.08 12.82 16.22
N ALA A 99 -58.07 12.83 15.34
CA ALA A 99 -56.65 13.01 15.69
C ALA A 99 -56.27 14.36 16.36
N TYR A 100 -57.19 15.33 16.49
CA TYR A 100 -56.93 16.62 17.15
C TYR A 100 -56.42 16.48 18.60
N LEU A 101 -56.83 15.42 19.31
CA LEU A 101 -56.38 15.14 20.69
C LEU A 101 -54.94 14.62 20.78
N PHE A 102 -54.34 14.12 19.68
CA PHE A 102 -52.97 13.61 19.64
C PHE A 102 -51.94 14.62 19.09
N LEU A 103 -52.38 15.79 18.59
CA LEU A 103 -51.49 16.82 18.05
C LEU A 103 -50.57 17.46 19.11
N MET A 104 -50.90 17.36 20.40
CA MET A 104 -50.09 17.89 21.51
C MET A 104 -48.70 17.24 21.66
N THR A 105 -48.41 16.11 20.98
CA THR A 105 -47.12 15.41 21.12
C THR A 105 -46.42 15.03 19.82
N THR A 106 -47.03 15.21 18.63
CA THR A 106 -46.46 14.70 17.35
C THR A 106 -46.54 15.66 16.15
N VAL A 107 -46.13 16.93 16.34
CA VAL A 107 -45.85 17.87 15.22
C VAL A 107 -44.89 17.27 14.19
N ALA A 108 -43.95 16.41 14.61
CA ALA A 108 -43.02 15.70 13.74
C ALA A 108 -43.70 14.83 12.67
N ALA A 109 -44.85 14.20 12.96
CA ALA A 109 -45.46 13.22 12.04
C ALA A 109 -46.00 13.88 10.75
N GLY A 110 -46.63 15.04 10.86
CA GLY A 110 -47.12 15.81 9.71
C GLY A 110 -45.97 16.33 8.83
N VAL A 111 -44.90 16.83 9.46
CA VAL A 111 -43.70 17.30 8.74
C VAL A 111 -42.97 16.13 8.07
N ILE A 112 -42.86 14.97 8.71
CA ILE A 112 -42.26 13.77 8.11
C ILE A 112 -43.12 13.22 6.97
N ALA A 113 -44.45 13.20 7.09
CA ALA A 113 -45.33 12.78 6.00
C ALA A 113 -45.25 13.74 4.78
N LEU A 114 -45.15 15.05 5.02
CA LEU A 114 -44.95 16.03 3.96
C LEU A 114 -43.55 15.95 3.35
N SER A 115 -42.50 15.75 4.15
CA SER A 115 -41.14 15.46 3.65
C SER A 115 -41.15 14.23 2.77
N VAL A 116 -41.63 13.08 3.27
CA VAL A 116 -41.74 11.85 2.48
C VAL A 116 -42.54 12.05 1.19
N SER A 117 -43.55 12.90 1.18
CA SER A 117 -44.31 13.23 -0.04
C SER A 117 -43.51 14.07 -1.04
N LEU A 118 -42.72 15.04 -0.56
CA LEU A 118 -41.82 15.87 -1.37
C LEU A 118 -40.59 15.08 -1.85
N ASP A 119 -40.02 14.24 -0.98
CA ASP A 119 -38.94 13.28 -1.26
C ASP A 119 -39.40 12.22 -2.27
N MET A 120 -40.66 11.76 -2.21
CA MET A 120 -41.25 10.91 -3.24
C MET A 120 -41.43 11.64 -4.58
N TRP A 121 -41.69 12.94 -4.59
CA TRP A 121 -41.70 13.75 -5.81
C TRP A 121 -40.29 14.02 -6.36
N GLY A 122 -39.27 14.07 -5.49
CA GLY A 122 -37.85 14.07 -5.88
C GLY A 122 -37.32 12.69 -6.34
N LEU A 123 -37.99 11.60 -5.95
CA LEU A 123 -37.72 10.23 -6.42
C LEU A 123 -38.34 9.93 -7.79
N ILE A 124 -39.40 10.64 -8.19
CA ILE A 124 -39.79 10.73 -9.60
C ILE A 124 -38.74 11.59 -10.28
N GLU A 125 -38.03 11.05 -11.28
CA GLU A 125 -36.73 11.56 -11.72
C GLU A 125 -36.81 12.85 -12.58
N LEU A 126 -37.46 13.90 -12.08
CA LEU A 126 -37.65 15.18 -12.76
C LEU A 126 -36.34 15.88 -13.11
N ASP A 127 -35.29 15.74 -12.30
CA ASP A 127 -33.97 16.25 -12.65
C ASP A 127 -33.32 15.46 -13.80
N LYS A 128 -33.58 14.14 -13.91
CA LYS A 128 -33.14 13.36 -15.09
C LYS A 128 -34.01 13.60 -16.31
N LEU A 129 -35.31 13.87 -16.16
CA LEU A 129 -36.20 14.26 -17.26
C LEU A 129 -35.85 15.67 -17.76
N ALA A 130 -35.56 16.61 -16.86
CA ALA A 130 -35.04 17.93 -17.20
C ALA A 130 -33.65 17.83 -17.85
N HIS A 131 -32.76 16.98 -17.32
CA HIS A 131 -31.44 16.80 -17.92
C HIS A 131 -31.55 16.12 -19.30
N ALA A 132 -32.35 15.06 -19.45
CA ALA A 132 -32.61 14.42 -20.74
C ALA A 132 -33.22 15.39 -21.76
N ALA A 133 -34.21 16.18 -21.37
CA ALA A 133 -34.79 17.23 -22.22
C ALA A 133 -33.77 18.33 -22.57
N SER A 134 -32.85 18.67 -21.65
CA SER A 134 -31.74 19.61 -21.92
C SER A 134 -30.64 19.02 -22.82
N LEU A 135 -30.55 17.68 -22.91
CA LEU A 135 -29.56 16.93 -23.69
C LEU A 135 -30.06 16.57 -25.11
N THR A 136 -31.30 16.93 -25.45
CA THR A 136 -31.91 16.70 -26.77
C THR A 136 -32.37 17.98 -27.49
N PRO A 137 -31.45 18.80 -28.01
CA PRO A 137 -31.72 19.55 -29.24
C PRO A 137 -31.97 18.56 -30.40
N PHE A 138 -32.71 19.02 -31.42
CA PHE A 138 -33.11 18.23 -32.61
C PHE A 138 -32.00 17.36 -33.21
N ILE A 139 -32.33 16.10 -33.51
CA ILE A 139 -31.43 15.12 -34.13
C ILE A 139 -31.37 15.35 -35.65
N PRO A 140 -30.20 15.65 -36.24
CA PRO A 140 -29.99 15.54 -37.69
C PRO A 140 -29.76 14.07 -38.04
N ALA A 141 -30.46 13.54 -39.04
CA ALA A 141 -30.24 12.18 -39.52
C ALA A 141 -28.82 12.04 -40.12
N GLY A 142 -28.02 11.10 -39.60
CA GLY A 142 -26.70 10.75 -40.15
C GLY A 142 -25.50 10.91 -39.20
N VAL A 143 -25.66 11.47 -38.00
CA VAL A 143 -24.56 11.58 -37.01
C VAL A 143 -24.28 10.21 -36.38
N LYS A 144 -22.99 9.81 -36.30
CA LYS A 144 -22.60 8.56 -35.64
C LYS A 144 -22.32 8.77 -34.15
N GLU A 145 -23.01 8.05 -33.28
CA GLU A 145 -22.71 8.02 -31.85
C GLU A 145 -21.70 6.89 -31.52
N TYR A 146 -20.86 7.10 -30.50
CA TYR A 146 -19.99 6.06 -29.92
C TYR A 146 -20.27 5.90 -28.42
N SER A 147 -20.55 4.67 -27.99
CA SER A 147 -20.73 4.34 -26.58
C SER A 147 -19.40 4.39 -25.78
N ARG A 148 -19.52 4.42 -24.44
CA ARG A 148 -18.37 4.36 -23.51
C ARG A 148 -17.45 3.18 -23.82
N GLU A 149 -18.03 2.02 -24.13
CA GLU A 149 -17.34 0.75 -24.37
C GLU A 149 -16.86 0.58 -25.81
N GLU A 150 -17.59 1.12 -26.80
CA GLU A 150 -17.20 1.07 -28.21
C GLU A 150 -15.92 1.88 -28.46
N LEU A 151 -15.90 3.15 -28.04
CA LEU A 151 -14.73 3.98 -28.23
C LEU A 151 -13.56 3.50 -27.37
N PHE A 152 -13.81 3.02 -26.14
CA PHE A 152 -12.78 2.35 -25.35
C PHE A 152 -12.11 1.19 -26.10
N ASN A 153 -12.91 0.32 -26.74
CA ASN A 153 -12.37 -0.82 -27.51
C ASN A 153 -11.66 -0.40 -28.81
N ILE A 154 -12.05 0.72 -29.43
CA ILE A 154 -11.34 1.31 -30.58
C ILE A 154 -9.98 1.86 -30.13
N LEU A 155 -9.96 2.66 -29.05
CA LEU A 155 -8.75 3.27 -28.51
C LEU A 155 -7.75 2.21 -28.02
N ARG A 156 -8.21 1.20 -27.29
CA ARG A 156 -7.37 0.09 -26.78
C ARG A 156 -6.72 -0.75 -27.90
N LYS A 157 -7.27 -0.74 -29.12
CA LYS A 157 -6.71 -1.42 -30.30
C LYS A 157 -5.80 -0.54 -31.16
N ALA A 158 -5.70 0.77 -30.88
CA ALA A 158 -4.91 1.70 -31.66
C ALA A 158 -3.40 1.63 -31.32
N SER A 159 -2.55 1.93 -32.31
CA SER A 159 -1.09 1.98 -32.12
C SER A 159 -0.63 3.17 -31.29
N ASP A 160 -1.17 4.38 -31.53
CA ASP A 160 -1.19 5.50 -30.57
C ASP A 160 -2.66 5.85 -30.24
N PRO A 161 -3.17 5.42 -29.07
CA PRO A 161 -4.52 5.74 -28.63
C PRO A 161 -4.81 7.25 -28.47
N TYR A 162 -3.82 8.08 -28.17
CA TYR A 162 -4.01 9.52 -28.00
C TYR A 162 -4.27 10.22 -29.35
N GLU A 163 -3.48 9.91 -30.38
CA GLU A 163 -3.74 10.47 -31.71
C GLU A 163 -5.04 9.93 -32.30
N LYS A 164 -5.37 8.64 -32.07
CA LYS A 164 -6.65 8.09 -32.51
C LYS A 164 -7.84 8.74 -31.80
N PHE A 165 -7.68 9.11 -30.52
CA PHE A 165 -8.67 9.93 -29.82
C PHE A 165 -8.79 11.34 -30.42
N ARG A 166 -7.67 11.99 -30.78
CA ARG A 166 -7.69 13.34 -31.39
C ARG A 166 -8.38 13.36 -32.76
N GLU A 167 -8.28 12.31 -33.56
CA GLU A 167 -9.08 12.16 -34.79
C GLU A 167 -10.59 12.16 -34.49
N VAL A 168 -11.02 11.33 -33.54
CA VAL A 168 -12.44 11.19 -33.16
C VAL A 168 -12.96 12.48 -32.50
N ALA A 169 -12.15 13.14 -31.67
CA ALA A 169 -12.44 14.43 -31.06
C ALA A 169 -12.62 15.55 -32.11
N LYS A 170 -11.82 15.57 -33.18
CA LYS A 170 -12.01 16.49 -34.32
C LYS A 170 -13.33 16.23 -35.04
N ALA A 171 -13.67 14.96 -35.30
CA ALA A 171 -14.94 14.59 -35.93
C ALA A 171 -16.16 14.97 -35.07
N ALA A 172 -16.05 14.85 -33.74
CA ALA A 172 -17.08 15.28 -32.79
C ALA A 172 -17.18 16.82 -32.70
N ASN A 173 -16.06 17.54 -32.77
CA ASN A 173 -16.08 19.00 -32.86
C ASN A 173 -16.74 19.51 -34.14
N ALA A 174 -16.55 18.80 -35.26
CA ALA A 174 -17.21 19.06 -36.53
C ALA A 174 -18.68 18.60 -36.60
N GLY A 175 -19.22 18.00 -35.53
CA GLY A 175 -20.62 17.56 -35.46
C GLY A 175 -20.94 16.24 -36.18
N GLY A 176 -19.96 15.59 -36.81
CA GLY A 176 -20.16 14.29 -37.48
C GLY A 176 -20.22 13.09 -36.54
N VAL A 177 -19.84 13.28 -35.26
CA VAL A 177 -19.79 12.24 -34.24
C VAL A 177 -20.35 12.75 -32.90
N ARG A 178 -21.06 11.91 -32.15
CA ARG A 178 -21.42 12.14 -30.74
C ARG A 178 -20.67 11.18 -29.82
N LEU A 179 -20.23 11.66 -28.65
CA LEU A 179 -19.44 10.90 -27.68
C LEU A 179 -20.17 10.75 -26.36
N ALA A 180 -20.16 9.53 -25.81
CA ALA A 180 -20.52 9.28 -24.41
C ALA A 180 -19.36 9.60 -23.46
N GLU A 181 -19.66 9.85 -22.17
CA GLU A 181 -18.64 10.05 -21.14
C GLU A 181 -17.87 8.73 -20.85
N PRO A 182 -16.54 8.77 -20.61
CA PRO A 182 -15.66 9.94 -20.35
C PRO A 182 -15.17 10.68 -21.59
N TRP A 183 -15.50 10.20 -22.78
CA TRP A 183 -14.84 10.62 -24.02
C TRP A 183 -15.20 12.05 -24.42
N GLU A 184 -16.39 12.52 -24.08
CA GLU A 184 -16.79 13.92 -24.26
C GLU A 184 -16.06 14.86 -23.27
N SER A 185 -15.92 14.49 -22.00
CA SER A 185 -15.07 15.21 -21.03
C SER A 185 -13.60 15.30 -21.48
N LEU A 186 -13.06 14.22 -22.05
CA LEU A 186 -11.72 14.21 -22.64
C LEU A 186 -11.63 15.09 -23.88
N ARG A 187 -12.67 15.15 -24.72
CA ARG A 187 -12.74 16.06 -25.88
C ARG A 187 -12.62 17.50 -25.41
N VAL A 188 -13.46 17.91 -24.45
CA VAL A 188 -13.46 19.28 -23.88
C VAL A 188 -12.12 19.66 -23.25
N LEU A 189 -11.43 18.73 -22.59
CA LEU A 189 -10.16 19.02 -21.90
C LEU A 189 -8.92 18.98 -22.80
N ILE A 190 -8.95 18.21 -23.88
CA ILE A 190 -7.79 18.04 -24.78
C ILE A 190 -7.92 18.94 -26.01
N LEU A 191 -9.09 18.96 -26.65
CA LEU A 191 -9.35 19.60 -27.93
C LEU A 191 -10.73 20.32 -27.89
N PRO A 192 -10.89 21.36 -27.06
CA PRO A 192 -12.13 22.12 -26.94
C PRO A 192 -12.52 22.84 -28.24
N LYS A 193 -13.79 23.24 -28.32
CA LYS A 193 -14.29 24.27 -29.25
C LYS A 193 -13.90 25.66 -28.72
N PRO A 194 -13.78 26.71 -29.57
CA PRO A 194 -13.36 28.05 -29.10
C PRO A 194 -14.21 28.61 -27.94
N SER A 195 -15.52 28.37 -27.94
CA SER A 195 -16.45 28.77 -26.87
C SER A 195 -16.36 27.93 -25.58
N GLU A 196 -15.75 26.75 -25.65
CA GLU A 196 -15.42 25.93 -24.48
C GLU A 196 -14.05 26.36 -23.93
N GLU A 197 -13.07 26.60 -24.81
CA GLU A 197 -11.74 27.06 -24.46
C GLU A 197 -11.76 28.43 -23.77
N GLU A 198 -12.56 29.39 -24.27
CA GLU A 198 -12.70 30.70 -23.63
C GLU A 198 -13.27 30.60 -22.20
N ARG A 199 -14.14 29.62 -21.93
CA ARG A 199 -14.67 29.32 -20.59
C ARG A 199 -13.64 28.61 -19.71
N LEU A 200 -12.85 27.69 -20.26
CA LEU A 200 -11.79 26.98 -19.56
C LEU A 200 -10.61 27.90 -19.19
N MET A 201 -10.22 28.81 -20.10
CA MET A 201 -9.14 29.79 -19.92
C MET A 201 -9.42 30.83 -18.83
N ARG A 202 -10.66 30.94 -18.33
CA ARG A 202 -10.97 31.71 -17.11
C ARG A 202 -10.45 31.02 -15.84
N GLY A 203 -10.16 29.72 -15.87
CA GLY A 203 -9.61 28.95 -14.75
C GLY A 203 -8.09 28.76 -14.84
N LYS A 204 -7.36 29.06 -13.75
CA LYS A 204 -5.89 28.90 -13.66
C LYS A 204 -5.41 27.50 -14.05
N ALA A 205 -6.12 26.45 -13.63
CA ALA A 205 -5.75 25.05 -13.87
C ALA A 205 -5.74 24.63 -15.37
N TYR A 206 -6.50 25.30 -16.25
CA TYR A 206 -6.45 25.00 -17.69
C TYR A 206 -5.29 25.71 -18.37
N ARG A 207 -4.95 26.94 -17.95
CA ARG A 207 -3.76 27.67 -18.44
C ARG A 207 -2.46 26.93 -18.17
N GLU A 208 -2.44 26.10 -17.13
CA GLU A 208 -1.31 25.26 -16.75
C GLU A 208 -1.36 23.85 -17.39
N LEU A 209 -2.36 23.53 -18.22
CA LEU A 209 -2.58 22.22 -18.85
C LEU A 209 -1.95 22.16 -20.26
N ASP A 210 -0.61 22.11 -20.30
CA ASP A 210 0.18 21.91 -21.52
C ASP A 210 -0.11 20.55 -22.21
N GLU A 211 0.34 20.40 -23.47
CA GLU A 211 0.09 19.20 -24.29
C GLU A 211 0.67 17.90 -23.67
N ARG A 212 1.76 17.99 -22.91
CA ARG A 212 2.34 16.83 -22.18
C ARG A 212 1.41 16.41 -21.04
N LYS A 213 0.81 17.37 -20.32
CA LYS A 213 -0.23 17.11 -19.31
C LYS A 213 -1.55 16.65 -19.93
N LYS A 214 -1.95 17.15 -21.11
CA LYS A 214 -3.11 16.64 -21.86
C LYS A 214 -2.92 15.16 -22.24
N LYS A 215 -1.75 14.79 -22.78
CA LYS A 215 -1.40 13.39 -23.11
C LYS A 215 -1.32 12.51 -21.85
N ALA A 216 -0.81 13.02 -20.72
CA ALA A 216 -0.83 12.29 -19.44
C ALA A 216 -2.24 12.12 -18.85
N LEU A 217 -3.06 13.16 -18.86
CA LEU A 217 -4.45 13.10 -18.39
C LEU A 217 -5.27 12.07 -19.17
N PHE A 218 -5.10 12.03 -20.49
CA PHE A 218 -5.70 11.01 -21.35
C PHE A 218 -5.28 9.60 -20.95
N TYR A 219 -3.97 9.32 -20.85
CA TYR A 219 -3.48 7.97 -20.53
C TYR A 219 -3.82 7.54 -19.10
N ALA A 220 -3.89 8.46 -18.14
CA ALA A 220 -4.37 8.18 -16.80
C ALA A 220 -5.88 7.85 -16.78
N ALA A 221 -6.70 8.58 -17.54
CA ALA A 221 -8.13 8.29 -17.68
C ALA A 221 -8.37 6.93 -18.37
N LEU A 222 -7.67 6.67 -19.49
CA LEU A 222 -7.77 5.41 -20.22
C LEU A 222 -7.39 4.18 -19.36
N ALA A 223 -6.32 4.30 -18.57
CA ALA A 223 -5.90 3.26 -17.63
C ALA A 223 -6.91 3.06 -16.48
N LEU A 224 -7.48 4.16 -15.95
CA LEU A 224 -8.49 4.12 -14.90
C LEU A 224 -9.79 3.48 -15.39
N GLU A 225 -10.23 3.77 -16.62
CA GLU A 225 -11.40 3.13 -17.23
C GLU A 225 -11.19 1.62 -17.47
N GLU A 226 -10.02 1.18 -17.93
CA GLU A 226 -9.73 -0.26 -18.12
C GLU A 226 -9.79 -1.04 -16.80
N ALA A 227 -9.20 -0.49 -15.73
CA ALA A 227 -9.26 -1.08 -14.40
C ALA A 227 -10.66 -1.00 -13.77
N PHE A 228 -11.35 0.13 -13.93
CA PHE A 228 -12.68 0.35 -13.37
C PHE A 228 -13.74 -0.53 -14.03
N GLY A 229 -13.69 -0.76 -15.35
CA GLY A 229 -14.63 -1.65 -16.04
C GLY A 229 -14.56 -3.11 -15.55
N VAL A 230 -13.36 -3.61 -15.27
CA VAL A 230 -13.14 -4.92 -14.64
C VAL A 230 -13.73 -4.94 -13.23
N TYR A 231 -13.45 -3.91 -12.43
CA TYR A 231 -13.79 -3.89 -11.02
C TYR A 231 -15.28 -3.62 -10.73
N LYS A 232 -15.91 -2.68 -11.46
CA LYS A 232 -17.32 -2.30 -11.31
C LYS A 232 -18.27 -3.50 -11.48
N SER A 233 -17.95 -4.36 -12.45
CA SER A 233 -18.72 -5.57 -12.76
C SER A 233 -18.78 -6.52 -11.54
N ALA A 234 -17.63 -6.79 -10.91
CA ALA A 234 -17.55 -7.65 -9.74
C ALA A 234 -18.11 -6.99 -8.47
N LEU A 235 -17.92 -5.69 -8.28
CA LEU A 235 -18.46 -4.97 -7.12
C LEU A 235 -20.00 -5.01 -7.07
N LYS A 236 -20.68 -5.05 -8.22
CA LYS A 236 -22.14 -5.21 -8.26
C LYS A 236 -22.55 -6.57 -7.64
N GLU A 237 -21.92 -7.65 -8.08
CA GLU A 237 -22.15 -9.01 -7.55
C GLU A 237 -21.82 -9.10 -6.05
N VAL A 238 -20.77 -8.40 -5.60
CA VAL A 238 -20.37 -8.35 -4.18
C VAL A 238 -21.38 -7.58 -3.35
N ALA A 239 -21.85 -6.40 -3.80
CA ALA A 239 -22.85 -5.60 -3.10
C ALA A 239 -24.22 -6.30 -2.98
N GLU A 240 -24.63 -7.02 -4.03
CA GLU A 240 -25.81 -7.89 -4.01
C GLU A 240 -25.60 -9.06 -3.03
N GLY A 241 -24.44 -9.72 -3.09
CA GLY A 241 -24.07 -10.80 -2.17
C GLY A 241 -23.97 -10.40 -0.70
N LEU A 242 -23.54 -9.17 -0.39
CA LEU A 242 -23.44 -8.64 0.97
C LEU A 242 -24.82 -8.39 1.59
N ARG A 243 -25.79 -7.89 0.82
CA ARG A 243 -27.18 -7.71 1.28
C ARG A 243 -27.85 -9.04 1.64
N GLU A 244 -27.60 -10.09 0.86
CA GLU A 244 -28.10 -11.44 1.17
C GLU A 244 -27.36 -12.13 2.33
N ALA A 245 -26.15 -11.67 2.69
CA ALA A 245 -25.35 -12.29 3.74
C ALA A 245 -25.79 -11.93 5.17
N VAL A 246 -26.65 -10.91 5.35
CA VAL A 246 -27.20 -10.50 6.66
C VAL A 246 -28.73 -10.47 6.61
N GLN A 247 -29.38 -11.46 7.21
CA GLN A 247 -30.84 -11.54 7.30
C GLN A 247 -31.36 -10.87 8.57
N LYS A 248 -32.24 -9.87 8.42
CA LYS A 248 -33.07 -9.36 9.51
C LYS A 248 -34.25 -10.30 9.77
N ARG A 249 -34.48 -10.63 11.04
CA ARG A 249 -35.63 -11.41 11.52
C ARG A 249 -36.20 -10.77 12.77
N GLU A 250 -37.52 -10.65 12.85
CA GLU A 250 -38.21 -10.27 14.08
C GLU A 250 -38.50 -11.53 14.90
N VAL A 251 -38.31 -11.46 16.23
CA VAL A 251 -38.56 -12.58 17.14
C VAL A 251 -39.30 -12.08 18.39
N GLY A 252 -40.37 -12.77 18.76
CA GLY A 252 -41.25 -12.42 19.88
C GLY A 252 -42.59 -11.85 19.44
N GLU A 253 -43.60 -11.96 20.31
CA GLU A 253 -44.91 -11.36 20.12
C GLU A 253 -44.93 -9.89 20.55
N TRP A 254 -45.92 -9.12 20.09
CA TRP A 254 -46.05 -7.70 20.41
C TRP A 254 -46.51 -7.55 21.88
N PRO A 255 -45.94 -6.64 22.70
CA PRO A 255 -45.01 -5.56 22.36
C PRO A 255 -43.50 -5.93 22.41
N PHE A 256 -43.14 -7.17 22.72
CA PHE A 256 -41.75 -7.58 23.03
C PHE A 256 -40.91 -8.01 21.81
N LYS A 257 -41.31 -7.63 20.59
CA LYS A 257 -40.56 -7.91 19.35
C LYS A 257 -39.12 -7.41 19.45
N ARG A 258 -38.14 -8.31 19.31
CA ARG A 258 -36.72 -7.96 19.17
C ARG A 258 -36.23 -8.22 17.75
N VAL A 259 -35.50 -7.26 17.21
CA VAL A 259 -34.83 -7.40 15.90
C VAL A 259 -33.54 -8.20 16.08
N ARG A 260 -33.45 -9.32 15.36
CA ARG A 260 -32.27 -10.20 15.29
C ARG A 260 -31.71 -10.13 13.88
N TYR A 261 -30.42 -9.80 13.76
CA TYR A 261 -29.69 -9.91 12.49
C TYR A 261 -28.92 -11.23 12.48
N VAL A 262 -28.92 -11.96 11.37
CA VAL A 262 -28.19 -13.23 11.23
C VAL A 262 -27.21 -13.11 10.06
N ALA A 263 -25.92 -13.12 10.37
CA ALA A 263 -24.83 -12.98 9.41
C ALA A 263 -24.22 -14.35 9.06
N ASP A 264 -24.08 -14.64 7.77
CA ASP A 264 -23.41 -15.85 7.27
C ASP A 264 -21.92 -15.53 7.00
N LEU A 265 -21.07 -15.85 7.98
CA LEU A 265 -19.63 -15.57 7.91
C LEU A 265 -18.94 -16.37 6.80
N GLY A 266 -19.41 -17.58 6.50
CA GLY A 266 -18.90 -18.40 5.40
C GLY A 266 -19.17 -17.76 4.03
N ARG A 267 -20.30 -17.08 3.87
CA ARG A 267 -20.58 -16.23 2.70
C ARG A 267 -19.75 -14.95 2.70
N LEU A 268 -19.65 -14.25 3.83
CA LEU A 268 -18.87 -12.99 3.92
C LEU A 268 -17.38 -13.19 3.63
N ALA A 269 -16.75 -14.27 4.12
CA ALA A 269 -15.36 -14.58 3.84
C ALA A 269 -15.12 -14.81 2.34
N LYS A 270 -15.95 -15.63 1.68
CA LYS A 270 -15.86 -15.88 0.22
C LYS A 270 -16.11 -14.63 -0.62
N LEU A 271 -16.98 -13.72 -0.17
CA LEU A 271 -17.18 -12.43 -0.80
C LEU A 271 -15.93 -11.55 -0.67
N ALA A 272 -15.32 -11.49 0.52
CA ALA A 272 -14.07 -10.76 0.75
C ALA A 272 -12.91 -11.31 -0.10
N GLU A 273 -12.71 -12.63 -0.16
CA GLU A 273 -11.67 -13.26 -1.01
C GLU A 273 -11.87 -12.97 -2.50
N LYS A 274 -13.10 -13.11 -3.01
CA LYS A 274 -13.44 -12.84 -4.42
C LYS A 274 -13.23 -11.36 -4.77
N GLU A 275 -13.61 -10.47 -3.87
CA GLU A 275 -13.47 -9.03 -4.04
C GLU A 275 -11.98 -8.62 -3.98
N GLU A 276 -11.22 -9.09 -2.99
CA GLU A 276 -9.78 -8.84 -2.84
C GLU A 276 -9.02 -9.26 -4.10
N ALA A 277 -9.20 -10.50 -4.57
CA ALA A 277 -8.56 -10.99 -5.80
C ALA A 277 -8.97 -10.20 -7.06
N THR A 278 -10.18 -9.63 -7.09
CA THR A 278 -10.63 -8.81 -8.24
C THR A 278 -10.15 -7.37 -8.14
N PHE A 279 -10.01 -6.84 -6.93
CA PHE A 279 -9.44 -5.52 -6.66
C PHE A 279 -7.93 -5.51 -6.90
N GLU A 280 -7.19 -6.49 -6.41
CA GLU A 280 -5.76 -6.71 -6.73
C GLU A 280 -5.55 -6.76 -8.24
N LYS A 281 -6.38 -7.50 -8.97
CA LYS A 281 -6.32 -7.59 -10.44
C LYS A 281 -6.61 -6.24 -11.12
N ALA A 282 -7.55 -5.45 -10.60
CA ALA A 282 -7.82 -4.11 -11.12
C ALA A 282 -6.65 -3.13 -10.82
N LEU A 283 -6.03 -3.24 -9.64
CA LEU A 283 -4.81 -2.52 -9.28
C LEU A 283 -3.62 -2.94 -10.17
N GLU A 284 -3.44 -4.24 -10.45
CA GLU A 284 -2.40 -4.75 -11.36
C GLU A 284 -2.56 -4.14 -12.76
N VAL A 285 -3.76 -4.21 -13.32
CA VAL A 285 -4.09 -3.59 -14.62
C VAL A 285 -3.79 -2.10 -14.62
N LEU A 286 -4.23 -1.37 -13.59
CA LEU A 286 -4.00 0.08 -13.47
C LEU A 286 -2.50 0.43 -13.40
N ARG A 287 -1.75 -0.23 -12.51
CA ARG A 287 -0.29 -0.05 -12.33
C ARG A 287 0.46 -0.35 -13.63
N LYS A 288 0.12 -1.48 -14.27
CA LYS A 288 0.73 -1.96 -15.52
C LYS A 288 0.53 -0.96 -16.65
N ARG A 289 -0.69 -0.45 -16.84
CA ARG A 289 -1.00 0.57 -17.85
C ARG A 289 -0.35 1.92 -17.57
N LEU A 290 -0.43 2.41 -16.33
CA LEU A 290 0.22 3.68 -15.96
C LEU A 290 1.74 3.61 -16.19
N ASN A 291 2.39 2.50 -15.86
CA ASN A 291 3.81 2.29 -16.12
C ASN A 291 4.12 2.13 -17.63
N GLU A 292 3.31 1.34 -18.36
CA GLU A 292 3.42 1.19 -19.83
C GLU A 292 3.40 2.56 -20.52
N TYR A 293 2.42 3.41 -20.19
CA TYR A 293 2.28 4.75 -20.76
C TYR A 293 3.33 5.75 -20.23
N ALA A 294 3.77 5.60 -18.96
CA ALA A 294 4.83 6.43 -18.38
C ALA A 294 6.16 6.25 -19.12
N VAL A 295 6.57 5.00 -19.37
CA VAL A 295 7.80 4.65 -20.08
C VAL A 295 7.66 4.97 -21.57
N ARG A 296 6.59 4.50 -22.23
CA ARG A 296 6.41 4.58 -23.69
C ARG A 296 6.27 6.01 -24.22
N HIS A 297 5.86 6.97 -23.38
CA HIS A 297 5.64 8.35 -23.78
C HIS A 297 6.44 9.40 -22.97
N GLY A 298 7.39 8.98 -22.13
CA GLY A 298 8.21 9.91 -21.33
C GLY A 298 7.40 10.70 -20.29
N LEU A 299 6.32 10.11 -19.76
CA LEU A 299 5.35 10.75 -18.88
C LEU A 299 5.56 10.42 -17.38
N GLY A 300 6.71 9.84 -17.02
CA GLY A 300 7.07 9.42 -15.66
C GLY A 300 6.61 10.38 -14.55
N GLY A 301 7.05 11.63 -14.56
CA GLY A 301 6.68 12.61 -13.52
C GLY A 301 5.18 12.96 -13.41
N LEU A 302 4.34 12.54 -14.36
CA LEU A 302 2.89 12.77 -14.37
C LEU A 302 2.05 11.50 -14.19
N LEU A 303 2.63 10.33 -14.50
CA LEU A 303 1.96 9.02 -14.43
C LEU A 303 2.54 8.07 -13.36
N ASN A 304 3.70 8.37 -12.78
CA ASN A 304 4.28 7.56 -11.71
C ASN A 304 3.34 7.49 -10.50
N VAL A 305 3.31 6.33 -9.85
CA VAL A 305 2.33 5.96 -8.83
C VAL A 305 3.03 5.77 -7.49
N GLU A 306 2.93 6.77 -6.62
CA GLU A 306 3.33 6.64 -5.23
C GLU A 306 2.15 6.07 -4.41
N GLU A 307 2.23 4.80 -4.03
CA GLU A 307 1.15 4.12 -3.30
C GLU A 307 0.86 4.75 -1.93
N GLY A 308 1.88 5.31 -1.28
CA GLY A 308 1.76 6.03 -0.01
C GLY A 308 0.85 7.25 -0.13
N ALA A 309 1.20 8.19 -1.02
CA ALA A 309 0.36 9.35 -1.35
C ALA A 309 -1.05 8.96 -1.85
N ALA A 310 -1.18 7.88 -2.63
CA ALA A 310 -2.47 7.43 -3.13
C ALA A 310 -3.39 6.90 -2.01
N ARG A 311 -2.85 6.09 -1.08
CA ARG A 311 -3.59 5.62 0.11
C ARG A 311 -3.98 6.79 1.00
N LYS A 312 -3.03 7.67 1.31
CA LYS A 312 -3.28 8.90 2.09
C LYS A 312 -4.38 9.77 1.46
N LEU A 313 -4.43 9.89 0.12
CA LEU A 313 -5.48 10.62 -0.60
C LEU A 313 -6.84 9.92 -0.55
N ALA A 314 -6.89 8.58 -0.69
CA ALA A 314 -8.14 7.83 -0.62
C ALA A 314 -8.82 7.99 0.76
N GLU A 315 -8.03 7.89 1.83
CA GLU A 315 -8.49 7.98 3.22
C GLU A 315 -8.73 9.41 3.72
N ALA A 316 -8.25 10.43 2.99
CA ALA A 316 -8.23 11.82 3.42
C ALA A 316 -9.62 12.40 3.77
N LYS A 317 -9.68 13.13 4.88
CA LYS A 317 -10.86 13.93 5.28
C LYS A 317 -10.99 15.15 4.38
N GLN A 318 -12.19 15.72 4.30
CA GLN A 318 -12.52 16.90 3.50
C GLN A 318 -11.53 18.09 3.60
N PRO A 319 -10.95 18.43 4.78
CA PRO A 319 -9.96 19.50 4.86
C PRO A 319 -8.61 19.12 4.23
N GLU A 320 -8.19 17.87 4.43
CA GLU A 320 -6.92 17.28 4.03
C GLU A 320 -6.84 17.12 2.49
N LEU A 321 -7.97 17.03 1.78
CA LEU A 321 -8.06 17.08 0.31
C LEU A 321 -7.42 18.31 -0.36
N SER A 322 -7.11 19.36 0.42
CA SER A 322 -6.31 20.50 -0.06
C SER A 322 -4.82 20.19 -0.21
N GLU A 323 -4.27 19.28 0.58
CA GLU A 323 -2.83 19.00 0.64
C GLU A 323 -2.37 18.18 -0.58
N PHE A 324 -3.22 17.30 -1.08
CA PHE A 324 -3.02 16.51 -2.30
C PHE A 324 -3.24 17.31 -3.60
N GLY A 325 -3.10 18.65 -3.56
CA GLY A 325 -3.33 19.51 -4.73
C GLY A 325 -2.36 19.26 -5.89
N GLY A 326 -1.12 18.83 -5.59
CA GLY A 326 -0.03 18.66 -6.56
C GLY A 326 0.32 17.21 -6.93
N VAL A 327 -0.45 16.20 -6.51
CA VAL A 327 -0.10 14.79 -6.81
C VAL A 327 -0.33 14.43 -8.28
N SER A 328 0.45 13.45 -8.76
CA SER A 328 0.42 12.99 -10.17
C SER A 328 -0.95 12.45 -10.59
N PHE A 329 -1.23 12.41 -11.90
CA PHE A 329 -2.46 11.79 -12.40
C PHE A 329 -2.49 10.27 -12.10
N GLY A 330 -1.32 9.61 -12.06
CA GLY A 330 -1.20 8.21 -11.64
C GLY A 330 -1.60 7.99 -10.17
N VAL A 331 -1.15 8.87 -9.27
CA VAL A 331 -1.55 8.85 -7.85
C VAL A 331 -3.05 9.12 -7.69
N LYS A 332 -3.61 10.10 -8.42
CA LYS A 332 -5.07 10.35 -8.41
C LYS A 332 -5.86 9.15 -8.93
N ALA A 333 -5.38 8.47 -9.98
CA ALA A 333 -6.05 7.31 -10.56
C ALA A 333 -6.05 6.10 -9.59
N LEU A 334 -4.92 5.80 -8.96
CA LEU A 334 -4.84 4.75 -7.94
C LEU A 334 -5.75 5.08 -6.75
N ALA A 335 -5.66 6.31 -6.23
CA ALA A 335 -6.50 6.78 -5.12
C ALA A 335 -8.00 6.78 -5.47
N ALA A 336 -8.37 7.04 -6.73
CA ALA A 336 -9.76 7.01 -7.17
C ALA A 336 -10.33 5.59 -7.17
N LEU A 337 -9.57 4.60 -7.66
CA LEU A 337 -9.99 3.21 -7.64
C LEU A 337 -10.10 2.67 -6.20
N MET A 338 -9.14 3.02 -5.34
CA MET A 338 -9.18 2.72 -3.90
C MET A 338 -10.40 3.37 -3.23
N ALA A 339 -10.56 4.69 -3.34
CA ALA A 339 -11.65 5.41 -2.68
C ALA A 339 -13.05 5.05 -3.22
N TYR A 340 -13.14 4.56 -4.47
CA TYR A 340 -14.37 3.99 -5.01
C TYR A 340 -14.75 2.67 -4.31
N MET A 341 -13.80 1.75 -4.14
CA MET A 341 -14.00 0.53 -3.33
C MET A 341 -14.53 0.90 -1.94
N GLU A 342 -13.81 1.77 -1.24
CA GLU A 342 -14.17 2.23 0.11
C GLU A 342 -15.61 2.76 0.17
N TYR A 343 -15.99 3.59 -0.79
CA TYR A 343 -17.33 4.15 -0.83
C TYR A 343 -18.39 3.09 -1.14
N ALA A 344 -18.17 2.23 -2.14
CA ALA A 344 -19.13 1.21 -2.57
C ALA A 344 -19.48 0.23 -1.43
N LEU A 345 -18.55 0.05 -0.50
CA LEU A 345 -18.66 -0.81 0.68
C LEU A 345 -19.09 -0.04 1.95
N GLY A 346 -19.41 1.26 1.83
CA GLY A 346 -20.04 2.05 2.89
C GLY A 346 -19.15 3.04 3.64
N ARG A 347 -17.83 3.08 3.42
CA ARG A 347 -16.96 4.14 3.96
C ARG A 347 -17.10 5.39 3.09
N ARG A 348 -18.00 6.30 3.48
CA ARG A 348 -18.32 7.57 2.77
C ARG A 348 -17.21 8.65 2.85
N GLY A 349 -15.94 8.25 2.81
CA GLY A 349 -14.77 9.12 2.89
C GLY A 349 -14.77 10.23 1.82
N ALA A 350 -14.07 11.33 2.09
CA ALA A 350 -14.25 12.54 1.29
C ALA A 350 -13.79 12.35 -0.17
N PHE A 351 -12.61 11.77 -0.41
CA PHE A 351 -12.24 11.44 -1.80
C PHE A 351 -13.13 10.35 -2.40
N GLY A 352 -13.67 9.43 -1.60
CA GLY A 352 -14.65 8.41 -2.03
C GLY A 352 -15.97 9.00 -2.55
N LYS A 353 -16.50 10.05 -1.90
CA LYS A 353 -17.66 10.81 -2.39
C LYS A 353 -17.40 11.38 -3.80
N ALA A 354 -16.18 11.89 -4.05
CA ALA A 354 -15.78 12.35 -5.37
C ALA A 354 -15.63 11.19 -6.36
N ALA A 355 -14.89 10.14 -5.98
CA ALA A 355 -14.59 9.00 -6.83
C ALA A 355 -15.87 8.29 -7.32
N ARG A 356 -16.83 8.02 -6.43
CA ARG A 356 -18.13 7.46 -6.83
C ARG A 356 -18.85 8.34 -7.85
N HIS A 357 -19.09 9.61 -7.52
CA HIS A 357 -19.85 10.50 -8.39
C HIS A 357 -19.23 10.54 -9.80
N TRP A 358 -17.93 10.83 -9.89
CA TRP A 358 -17.26 11.02 -11.17
C TRP A 358 -17.06 9.71 -11.97
N LEU A 359 -16.81 8.56 -11.33
CA LEU A 359 -16.67 7.29 -12.06
C LEU A 359 -18.01 6.73 -12.54
N GLU A 360 -19.09 6.94 -11.78
CA GLU A 360 -20.45 6.51 -12.15
C GLU A 360 -21.00 7.32 -13.32
N VAL A 361 -20.95 8.66 -13.27
CA VAL A 361 -21.40 9.53 -14.38
C VAL A 361 -20.44 9.52 -15.57
N GLY A 362 -19.31 8.82 -15.47
CA GLY A 362 -18.29 8.74 -16.51
C GLY A 362 -17.35 9.95 -16.58
N GLY A 363 -17.48 10.97 -15.75
CA GLY A 363 -16.55 12.11 -15.69
C GLY A 363 -15.18 11.80 -15.04
N SER A 364 -14.59 10.63 -15.30
CA SER A 364 -13.27 10.23 -14.76
C SER A 364 -12.14 11.19 -15.15
N ALA A 365 -12.23 11.78 -16.35
CA ALA A 365 -11.34 12.85 -16.79
C ALA A 365 -11.41 14.11 -15.89
N TRP A 366 -12.61 14.49 -15.42
CA TRP A 366 -12.77 15.60 -14.48
C TRP A 366 -12.20 15.29 -13.10
N LEU A 367 -12.39 14.07 -12.60
CA LEU A 367 -11.81 13.61 -11.32
C LEU A 367 -10.27 13.71 -11.32
N LEU A 368 -9.63 13.36 -12.44
CA LEU A 368 -8.17 13.45 -12.60
C LEU A 368 -7.69 14.88 -12.87
N TYR A 369 -8.42 15.66 -13.66
CA TYR A 369 -8.08 17.06 -13.96
C TYR A 369 -8.16 17.97 -12.72
N TYR A 370 -9.27 17.93 -11.98
CA TYR A 370 -9.46 18.80 -10.81
C TYR A 370 -8.47 18.46 -9.68
N THR A 371 -8.21 19.43 -8.79
CA THR A 371 -7.60 19.13 -7.48
C THR A 371 -8.61 18.33 -6.64
N PRO A 372 -8.18 17.40 -5.77
CA PRO A 372 -9.09 16.50 -5.05
C PRO A 372 -10.25 17.19 -4.33
N ARG A 373 -9.96 18.31 -3.63
CA ARG A 373 -10.99 19.14 -2.99
C ARG A 373 -11.98 19.79 -3.97
N THR A 374 -11.54 20.12 -5.18
CA THR A 374 -12.42 20.67 -6.23
C THR A 374 -13.30 19.59 -6.84
N ALA A 375 -12.76 18.39 -7.09
CA ALA A 375 -13.54 17.24 -7.53
C ALA A 375 -14.64 16.88 -6.51
N TYR A 376 -14.29 16.88 -5.21
CA TYR A 376 -15.22 16.69 -4.09
C TYR A 376 -16.29 17.78 -3.99
N ASN A 377 -15.89 19.06 -3.98
CA ASN A 377 -16.84 20.19 -3.89
C ASN A 377 -17.84 20.22 -5.05
N LYS A 378 -17.46 19.72 -6.24
CA LYS A 378 -18.37 19.58 -7.39
C LYS A 378 -19.27 18.35 -7.25
N ALA A 379 -18.74 17.20 -6.81
CA ALA A 379 -19.52 15.99 -6.59
C ALA A 379 -20.64 16.18 -5.56
N ILE A 380 -20.35 16.81 -4.40
CA ILE A 380 -21.37 17.06 -3.36
C ILE A 380 -22.48 17.99 -3.84
N LYS A 381 -22.18 18.98 -4.68
CA LYS A 381 -23.19 19.87 -5.28
C LYS A 381 -24.14 19.15 -6.25
N ALA A 382 -23.88 17.89 -6.59
CA ALA A 382 -24.65 17.08 -7.52
C ALA A 382 -25.05 15.71 -6.92
N SER A 383 -25.08 15.58 -5.58
CA SER A 383 -25.44 14.31 -4.92
C SER A 383 -26.45 14.49 -3.79
N ALA A 384 -27.70 14.06 -4.02
CA ALA A 384 -28.62 13.72 -2.94
C ALA A 384 -28.19 12.38 -2.30
N GLU A 385 -28.03 12.33 -0.97
CA GLU A 385 -27.59 11.11 -0.28
C GLU A 385 -28.77 10.23 0.13
N LYS A 386 -28.73 8.94 -0.25
CA LYS A 386 -29.56 7.92 0.40
C LYS A 386 -28.98 7.55 1.77
N PRO A 387 -29.82 7.35 2.81
CA PRO A 387 -29.42 6.61 4.00
C PRO A 387 -28.95 5.20 3.62
N SER A 388 -27.99 4.64 4.36
CA SER A 388 -27.62 3.22 4.27
C SER A 388 -28.29 2.42 5.38
N ALA A 389 -28.67 1.18 5.08
CA ALA A 389 -29.40 0.33 6.01
C ALA A 389 -28.49 -0.23 7.12
N VAL A 390 -29.06 -0.62 8.26
CA VAL A 390 -28.28 -1.16 9.40
C VAL A 390 -27.66 -2.50 9.03
N GLU A 391 -28.39 -3.28 8.23
CA GLU A 391 -27.97 -4.54 7.61
C GLU A 391 -26.68 -4.37 6.79
N GLU A 392 -26.58 -3.30 5.99
CA GLU A 392 -25.40 -3.00 5.17
C GLU A 392 -24.18 -2.61 6.03
N MET A 393 -24.40 -1.87 7.12
CA MET A 393 -23.34 -1.53 8.08
C MET A 393 -22.83 -2.77 8.84
N VAL A 394 -23.73 -3.66 9.26
CA VAL A 394 -23.35 -4.93 9.92
C VAL A 394 -22.60 -5.85 8.95
N ALA A 395 -23.03 -5.92 7.68
CA ALA A 395 -22.35 -6.71 6.65
C ALA A 395 -20.92 -6.21 6.38
N GLU A 396 -20.73 -4.91 6.16
CA GLU A 396 -19.39 -4.32 5.98
C GLU A 396 -18.52 -4.47 7.24
N GLY A 397 -19.09 -4.21 8.41
CA GLY A 397 -18.40 -4.36 9.69
C GLY A 397 -17.82 -5.75 9.85
N LEU A 398 -18.61 -6.80 9.61
CA LEU A 398 -18.17 -8.19 9.70
C LEU A 398 -17.30 -8.65 8.51
N ARG A 399 -17.52 -8.13 7.29
CA ARG A 399 -16.65 -8.38 6.12
C ARG A 399 -15.19 -8.02 6.42
N ARG A 400 -14.96 -6.89 7.10
CA ARG A 400 -13.61 -6.42 7.48
C ARG A 400 -12.85 -7.34 8.43
N LEU A 401 -13.50 -8.35 9.03
CA LEU A 401 -12.80 -9.39 9.80
C LEU A 401 -11.83 -10.21 8.93
N PHE A 402 -12.12 -10.32 7.63
CA PHE A 402 -11.42 -11.22 6.69
C PHE A 402 -10.42 -10.52 5.75
N LEU A 403 -10.23 -9.20 5.85
CA LEU A 403 -9.31 -8.44 4.99
C LEU A 403 -7.86 -8.56 5.45
N LYS A 404 -6.92 -8.56 4.48
CA LYS A 404 -5.48 -8.63 4.74
C LYS A 404 -4.86 -7.23 4.93
N PRO A 405 -3.69 -7.12 5.59
CA PRO A 405 -2.94 -8.19 6.27
C PRO A 405 -3.50 -8.58 7.65
N GLY A 406 -4.46 -7.83 8.20
CA GLY A 406 -4.99 -8.04 9.56
C GLY A 406 -5.55 -9.44 9.80
N ALA A 407 -6.26 -10.02 8.83
CA ALA A 407 -6.82 -11.36 8.97
C ALA A 407 -5.74 -12.45 9.07
N ASP A 408 -4.60 -12.29 8.37
CA ASP A 408 -3.45 -13.18 8.52
C ASP A 408 -2.68 -12.90 9.81
N HIS A 409 -2.55 -11.63 10.21
CA HIS A 409 -1.87 -11.22 11.45
C HIS A 409 -2.55 -11.71 12.74
N TYR A 410 -3.87 -11.97 12.69
CA TYR A 410 -4.70 -12.39 13.83
C TYR A 410 -5.55 -13.63 13.49
N ARG A 411 -5.04 -14.52 12.63
CA ARG A 411 -5.77 -15.66 12.06
C ARG A 411 -6.52 -16.50 13.10
N GLY A 412 -5.87 -16.83 14.23
CA GLY A 412 -6.51 -17.62 15.29
C GLY A 412 -7.78 -16.97 15.88
N PHE A 413 -7.80 -15.64 16.02
CA PHE A 413 -9.01 -14.92 16.45
C PHE A 413 -10.11 -14.96 15.38
N VAL A 414 -9.75 -14.77 14.10
CA VAL A 414 -10.68 -14.84 12.98
C VAL A 414 -11.29 -16.24 12.86
N GLU A 415 -10.48 -17.29 12.99
CA GLU A 415 -10.92 -18.69 12.97
C GLU A 415 -11.82 -19.03 14.17
N GLU A 416 -11.45 -18.67 15.40
CA GLU A 416 -12.28 -18.91 16.60
C GLU A 416 -13.63 -18.18 16.53
N LEU A 417 -13.67 -16.98 15.95
CA LEU A 417 -14.91 -16.23 15.74
C LEU A 417 -15.75 -16.81 14.59
N ALA A 418 -15.12 -17.30 13.53
CA ALA A 418 -15.77 -17.93 12.38
C ALA A 418 -16.32 -19.35 12.64
N LYS A 419 -15.87 -20.06 13.68
CA LYS A 419 -16.40 -21.38 14.06
C LYS A 419 -17.93 -21.34 14.21
N GLY A 420 -18.60 -22.29 13.56
CA GLY A 420 -20.07 -22.36 13.44
C GLY A 420 -20.66 -21.63 12.23
N GLY A 421 -19.87 -20.86 11.47
CA GLY A 421 -20.23 -20.26 10.19
C GLY A 421 -21.28 -19.14 10.22
N ARG A 422 -22.06 -19.01 11.29
CA ARG A 422 -23.14 -18.01 11.44
C ARG A 422 -23.11 -17.33 12.80
N LEU A 423 -23.27 -16.00 12.78
CA LEU A 423 -23.49 -15.18 13.97
C LEU A 423 -24.91 -14.64 13.98
N ALA A 424 -25.54 -14.64 15.15
CA ALA A 424 -26.70 -13.82 15.43
C ALA A 424 -26.27 -12.56 16.20
N LEU A 425 -26.71 -11.39 15.75
CA LEU A 425 -26.47 -10.10 16.37
C LEU A 425 -27.79 -9.59 16.94
N MET A 426 -27.79 -9.23 18.22
CA MET A 426 -28.93 -8.60 18.89
C MET A 426 -28.54 -7.20 19.36
N LEU A 427 -29.37 -6.21 18.99
CA LEU A 427 -29.16 -4.82 19.36
C LEU A 427 -29.33 -4.63 20.87
N GLU A 428 -28.31 -4.08 21.53
CA GLU A 428 -28.28 -3.78 22.97
C GLU A 428 -28.50 -2.29 23.24
N LYS A 429 -27.93 -1.42 22.39
CA LYS A 429 -28.12 0.04 22.46
C LYS A 429 -28.15 0.64 21.07
N GLU A 430 -28.98 1.66 20.93
CA GLU A 430 -29.09 2.52 19.76
C GLU A 430 -29.08 3.98 20.23
N ALA A 431 -28.36 4.82 19.50
CA ALA A 431 -28.30 6.26 19.67
C ALA A 431 -28.14 6.91 18.28
N GLU A 432 -28.46 8.18 18.17
CA GLU A 432 -28.51 8.97 16.92
C GLU A 432 -27.29 8.73 15.98
N SER A 433 -26.10 8.60 16.56
CA SER A 433 -24.83 8.34 15.86
C SER A 433 -24.24 6.93 16.06
N SER A 434 -24.80 6.03 16.87
CA SER A 434 -24.16 4.73 17.15
C SER A 434 -25.11 3.56 17.47
N TYR A 435 -24.65 2.36 17.13
CA TYR A 435 -25.30 1.09 17.42
C TYR A 435 -24.34 0.15 18.19
N MET A 436 -24.87 -0.63 19.13
CA MET A 436 -24.12 -1.65 19.85
C MET A 436 -24.86 -2.98 19.80
N PHE A 437 -24.23 -4.00 19.21
CA PHE A 437 -24.79 -5.34 19.06
C PHE A 437 -24.02 -6.36 19.89
N ARG A 438 -24.72 -7.24 20.61
CA ARG A 438 -24.12 -8.45 21.19
C ARG A 438 -24.07 -9.58 20.16
N LEU A 439 -22.96 -10.30 20.12
CA LEU A 439 -22.73 -11.41 19.20
C LEU A 439 -22.99 -12.76 19.88
N TYR A 440 -23.75 -13.61 19.19
CA TYR A 440 -24.09 -14.97 19.59
C TYR A 440 -23.70 -15.93 18.47
N ARG A 441 -23.13 -17.09 18.83
CA ARG A 441 -23.01 -18.22 17.89
C ARG A 441 -24.37 -18.89 17.74
N LEU A 442 -24.74 -19.18 16.50
CA LEU A 442 -25.89 -20.02 16.18
C LEU A 442 -25.42 -21.49 16.20
N GLU A 443 -26.02 -22.33 17.05
CA GLU A 443 -25.74 -23.78 17.08
C GLU A 443 -26.78 -24.54 16.22
N GLU A 444 -26.49 -25.77 15.79
CA GLU A 444 -27.24 -26.46 14.72
C GLU A 444 -28.72 -26.78 15.07
N GLY A 445 -29.09 -26.72 16.35
CA GLY A 445 -30.49 -26.78 16.81
C GLY A 445 -31.21 -25.43 16.88
N GLY A 446 -30.63 -24.34 16.36
CA GLY A 446 -31.16 -22.97 16.46
C GLY A 446 -30.89 -22.27 17.80
N GLY A 447 -30.15 -22.91 18.70
CA GLY A 447 -29.72 -22.34 19.98
C GLY A 447 -28.79 -21.13 19.80
N LEU A 448 -28.79 -20.24 20.79
CA LEU A 448 -27.95 -19.04 20.83
C LEU A 448 -26.97 -19.11 22.01
N LYS A 449 -25.68 -18.97 21.71
CA LYS A 449 -24.60 -18.97 22.71
C LYS A 449 -23.89 -17.63 22.70
N GLU A 450 -24.02 -16.87 23.79
CA GLU A 450 -23.38 -15.55 23.91
C GLU A 450 -21.86 -15.70 23.80
N LEU A 451 -21.24 -14.93 22.92
CA LEU A 451 -19.80 -15.02 22.69
C LEU A 451 -18.99 -14.12 23.61
N GLY A 452 -19.60 -13.19 24.37
CA GLY A 452 -18.85 -12.19 25.14
C GLY A 452 -18.18 -11.12 24.28
N ILE A 453 -18.65 -10.96 23.03
CA ILE A 453 -18.18 -9.94 22.08
C ILE A 453 -19.33 -8.97 21.78
N LYS A 454 -19.01 -7.68 21.68
CA LYS A 454 -19.95 -6.65 21.19
C LYS A 454 -19.39 -5.93 19.97
N LEU A 455 -20.19 -5.83 18.90
CA LEU A 455 -19.87 -4.97 17.76
C LEU A 455 -20.46 -3.58 18.00
N ARG A 456 -19.59 -2.58 18.17
CA ARG A 456 -19.95 -1.16 18.15
C ARG A 456 -19.76 -0.60 16.74
N ILE A 457 -20.78 0.09 16.25
CA ILE A 457 -20.80 0.81 14.97
C ILE A 457 -21.08 2.28 15.28
N GLU A 458 -20.24 3.19 14.81
CA GLU A 458 -20.28 4.60 15.23
C GLU A 458 -20.03 5.54 14.04
N LYS A 459 -20.96 6.49 13.82
CA LYS A 459 -20.89 7.51 12.76
C LYS A 459 -20.01 8.66 13.25
N VAL A 460 -18.97 9.00 12.49
CA VAL A 460 -17.98 10.01 12.86
C VAL A 460 -18.16 11.28 12.03
N GLY A 461 -18.28 12.43 12.71
CA GLY A 461 -18.59 13.73 12.10
C GLY A 461 -20.03 13.82 11.60
N GLU A 462 -20.28 14.69 10.62
CA GLU A 462 -21.58 14.87 9.93
C GLU A 462 -21.89 13.67 8.99
N GLY A 463 -21.88 12.44 9.52
CA GLY A 463 -22.10 11.21 8.76
C GLY A 463 -20.98 10.87 7.74
N VAL A 464 -19.79 11.46 7.87
CA VAL A 464 -18.71 11.37 6.87
C VAL A 464 -17.88 10.08 7.00
N GLY A 465 -17.86 9.45 8.17
CA GLY A 465 -17.20 8.16 8.38
C GLY A 465 -18.02 7.20 9.26
N ILE A 466 -17.71 5.91 9.18
CA ILE A 466 -18.23 4.88 10.09
C ILE A 466 -17.04 4.08 10.63
N THR A 467 -16.95 3.96 11.95
CA THR A 467 -16.00 3.10 12.65
C THR A 467 -16.68 1.82 13.16
N TYR A 468 -15.92 0.72 13.17
CA TYR A 468 -16.36 -0.60 13.58
C TYR A 468 -15.37 -1.16 14.61
N VAL A 469 -15.87 -1.56 15.78
CA VAL A 469 -15.04 -2.07 16.89
C VAL A 469 -15.70 -3.30 17.51
N LEU A 470 -14.95 -4.38 17.67
CA LEU A 470 -15.33 -5.53 18.50
C LEU A 470 -14.78 -5.30 19.92
N GLU A 471 -15.65 -4.97 20.86
CA GLU A 471 -15.32 -4.95 22.30
C GLU A 471 -15.31 -6.39 22.82
N LEU A 472 -14.26 -6.78 23.54
CA LEU A 472 -13.98 -8.17 23.94
C LEU A 472 -14.06 -8.37 25.46
N ASP A 473 -14.62 -9.50 25.92
CA ASP A 473 -14.53 -9.94 27.31
C ASP A 473 -13.11 -10.36 27.73
N ALA A 474 -12.94 -10.88 28.96
CA ALA A 474 -11.64 -11.34 29.45
C ALA A 474 -11.10 -12.57 28.70
N ARG A 475 -11.97 -13.51 28.31
CA ARG A 475 -11.60 -14.78 27.67
C ARG A 475 -11.01 -14.55 26.27
N TRP A 476 -11.60 -13.65 25.49
CA TRP A 476 -11.07 -13.34 24.16
C TRP A 476 -9.75 -12.55 24.19
N ARG A 477 -9.42 -11.90 25.31
CA ARG A 477 -8.14 -11.18 25.48
C ARG A 477 -6.95 -12.13 25.72
N GLU A 478 -7.19 -13.32 26.28
CA GLU A 478 -6.14 -14.32 26.50
C GLU A 478 -5.50 -14.81 25.19
N LEU A 479 -6.27 -14.83 24.08
CA LEU A 479 -5.77 -15.17 22.74
C LEU A 479 -4.63 -14.25 22.29
N PHE A 480 -4.63 -12.99 22.74
CA PHE A 480 -3.64 -11.97 22.34
C PHE A 480 -2.48 -11.81 23.32
N LYS A 481 -2.30 -12.78 24.23
CA LYS A 481 -1.20 -12.76 25.21
C LYS A 481 0.18 -12.77 24.54
N GLN A 482 0.32 -13.46 23.40
CA GLN A 482 1.60 -13.55 22.68
C GLN A 482 2.01 -12.19 22.08
N GLU A 483 1.07 -11.41 21.55
CA GLU A 483 1.33 -10.05 21.05
C GLU A 483 1.66 -9.08 22.18
N LEU A 484 1.06 -9.24 23.36
CA LEU A 484 1.43 -8.47 24.54
C LEU A 484 2.84 -8.85 25.05
N GLU A 485 3.19 -10.14 25.08
CA GLU A 485 4.55 -10.60 25.40
C GLU A 485 5.59 -10.13 24.36
N ALA A 486 5.21 -10.03 23.08
CA ALA A 486 6.06 -9.47 22.03
C ALA A 486 6.29 -7.95 22.21
N ALA A 487 5.25 -7.20 22.60
CA ALA A 487 5.39 -5.78 22.93
C ALA A 487 6.27 -5.55 24.17
N VAL A 488 6.18 -6.41 25.19
CA VAL A 488 7.05 -6.35 26.39
C VAL A 488 8.50 -6.66 26.02
N LYS A 489 8.77 -7.73 25.26
CA LYS A 489 10.14 -8.06 24.79
C LYS A 489 10.75 -6.95 23.92
N ALA A 490 9.94 -6.34 23.04
CA ALA A 490 10.36 -5.18 22.28
C ALA A 490 10.64 -3.97 23.20
N ALA A 491 9.85 -3.76 24.25
CA ALA A 491 10.10 -2.72 25.25
C ALA A 491 11.35 -2.97 26.09
N GLU A 492 11.71 -4.24 26.36
CA GLU A 492 12.96 -4.63 27.01
C GLU A 492 14.17 -4.34 26.09
N GLU A 493 14.10 -4.73 24.81
CA GLU A 493 15.14 -4.40 23.82
C GLU A 493 15.30 -2.87 23.64
N LEU A 494 14.18 -2.13 23.67
CA LEU A 494 14.18 -0.66 23.69
C LEU A 494 14.82 -0.10 24.97
N LYS A 495 14.43 -0.59 26.16
CA LYS A 495 15.04 -0.20 27.46
C LYS A 495 16.56 -0.44 27.48
N GLU A 496 17.04 -1.45 26.77
CA GLU A 496 18.47 -1.74 26.61
C GLU A 496 19.20 -0.85 25.58
N ARG A 497 18.63 -0.67 24.38
CA ARG A 497 19.29 -0.02 23.24
C ARG A 497 19.08 1.50 23.18
N TRP A 498 18.16 2.04 23.97
CA TRP A 498 17.84 3.47 23.99
C TRP A 498 18.68 4.18 25.08
N PRO A 499 19.61 5.09 24.72
CA PRO A 499 20.47 5.76 25.69
C PRO A 499 19.74 6.87 26.46
N ILE A 500 18.81 6.48 27.32
CA ILE A 500 18.01 7.37 28.15
C ILE A 500 18.69 7.58 29.51
N GLU A 501 19.56 8.58 29.59
CA GLU A 501 20.04 9.11 30.88
C GLU A 501 18.95 9.91 31.61
N ASP A 502 18.09 10.62 30.86
CA ASP A 502 16.95 11.37 31.40
C ASP A 502 15.67 11.03 30.61
N ARG A 503 14.64 10.53 31.32
CA ARG A 503 13.34 10.18 30.73
C ARG A 503 12.41 11.37 30.54
N SER A 504 12.61 12.47 31.28
CA SER A 504 11.75 13.65 31.30
C SER A 504 11.40 14.20 29.90
N PRO A 505 12.37 14.51 29.01
CA PRO A 505 12.05 15.04 27.67
C PRO A 505 11.15 14.09 26.85
N TYR A 506 11.43 12.78 26.86
CA TYR A 506 10.66 11.78 26.13
C TYR A 506 9.25 11.59 26.70
N MET A 507 9.12 11.53 28.03
CA MET A 507 7.83 11.38 28.69
C MET A 507 6.94 12.62 28.49
N LEU A 508 7.52 13.82 28.56
CA LEU A 508 6.82 15.07 28.26
C LEU A 508 6.41 15.14 26.77
N SER A 509 7.23 14.64 25.86
CA SER A 509 6.90 14.54 24.42
C SER A 509 5.69 13.64 24.15
N TRP A 510 5.59 12.50 24.83
CA TRP A 510 4.44 11.59 24.72
C TRP A 510 3.19 12.11 25.44
N VAL A 511 3.34 12.84 26.55
CA VAL A 511 2.25 13.48 27.32
C VAL A 511 1.62 14.67 26.58
N ASN A 512 2.40 15.34 25.72
CA ASN A 512 1.92 16.29 24.71
C ASN A 512 1.03 15.64 23.61
N SER A 513 1.09 14.31 23.43
CA SER A 513 0.46 13.56 22.34
C SER A 513 -0.46 12.43 22.85
N ASP A 514 -0.26 11.18 22.42
CA ASP A 514 -1.12 10.01 22.71
C ASP A 514 -1.29 9.65 24.21
N VAL A 515 -0.41 10.13 25.10
CA VAL A 515 -0.52 9.88 26.55
C VAL A 515 -1.36 10.97 27.22
N GLY A 516 -2.57 10.60 27.63
CA GLY A 516 -3.48 11.45 28.38
C GLY A 516 -3.22 11.43 29.88
N ILE A 517 -3.46 12.57 30.53
CA ILE A 517 -3.58 12.70 31.98
C ILE A 517 -5.08 12.63 32.31
N SER A 518 -5.52 11.65 33.10
CA SER A 518 -6.92 11.51 33.52
C SER A 518 -7.05 11.28 35.03
N ARG A 519 -8.27 11.38 35.58
CA ARG A 519 -8.54 11.08 37.00
C ARG A 519 -9.33 9.78 37.13
N LYS A 520 -8.83 8.84 37.93
CA LYS A 520 -9.52 7.58 38.27
C LYS A 520 -9.60 7.45 39.79
N LYS A 521 -10.83 7.30 40.31
CA LYS A 521 -11.12 7.23 41.77
C LYS A 521 -10.48 8.37 42.59
N GLY A 522 -10.40 9.59 42.02
CA GLY A 522 -9.82 10.78 42.65
C GLY A 522 -8.33 11.00 42.34
N ALA A 523 -7.53 9.95 42.16
CA ALA A 523 -6.11 10.06 41.80
C ALA A 523 -5.92 10.45 40.32
N ARG A 524 -4.84 11.19 40.02
CA ARG A 524 -4.33 11.31 38.64
C ARG A 524 -3.76 9.97 38.19
N VAL A 525 -3.88 9.67 36.90
CA VAL A 525 -3.22 8.55 36.22
C VAL A 525 -2.73 9.00 34.85
N LEU A 526 -1.69 8.35 34.35
CA LEU A 526 -1.27 8.44 32.96
C LEU A 526 -1.92 7.29 32.20
N GLU A 527 -2.52 7.54 31.05
CA GLU A 527 -3.07 6.48 30.20
C GLU A 527 -2.93 6.75 28.71
N MET A 528 -2.83 5.67 27.93
CA MET A 528 -2.66 5.71 26.49
C MET A 528 -3.59 4.69 25.83
N GLY A 529 -4.18 5.04 24.69
CA GLY A 529 -4.82 4.10 23.77
C GLY A 529 -4.04 4.06 22.44
N THR A 530 -3.77 2.87 21.90
CA THR A 530 -3.07 2.74 20.61
C THR A 530 -3.54 1.50 19.83
N THR A 531 -3.41 1.54 18.51
CA THR A 531 -3.55 0.36 17.61
C THR A 531 -2.20 -0.17 17.10
N HIS A 532 -1.09 0.34 17.63
CA HIS A 532 0.27 0.02 17.19
C HIS A 532 1.10 -0.64 18.30
N LEU A 533 1.54 -1.88 18.06
CA LEU A 533 2.41 -2.63 18.96
C LEU A 533 3.76 -1.91 19.22
N TRP A 534 4.31 -1.24 18.22
CA TRP A 534 5.53 -0.43 18.37
C TRP A 534 5.35 0.79 19.31
N GLN A 535 4.21 1.48 19.27
CA GLN A 535 3.92 2.59 20.21
C GLN A 535 3.72 2.05 21.64
N LEU A 536 3.08 0.89 21.79
CA LEU A 536 2.96 0.22 23.09
C LEU A 536 4.33 -0.17 23.66
N ALA A 537 5.23 -0.69 22.82
CA ALA A 537 6.59 -1.03 23.24
C ALA A 537 7.42 0.20 23.63
N GLU A 538 7.40 1.25 22.80
CA GLU A 538 8.10 2.52 23.06
C GLU A 538 7.65 3.18 24.36
N THR A 539 6.33 3.30 24.56
CA THR A 539 5.80 3.91 25.78
C THR A 539 5.93 3.00 26.99
N HIS A 540 5.89 1.68 26.86
CA HIS A 540 6.21 0.78 27.98
C HIS A 540 7.68 0.89 28.41
N ALA A 541 8.60 1.15 27.46
CA ALA A 541 10.01 1.40 27.77
C ALA A 541 10.19 2.65 28.64
N LEU A 542 9.44 3.73 28.36
CA LEU A 542 9.47 4.99 29.08
C LEU A 542 8.68 4.99 30.41
N PHE A 543 7.37 4.74 30.32
CA PHE A 543 6.39 4.94 31.39
C PHE A 543 6.24 3.74 32.32
N ASP A 544 6.73 2.56 31.93
CA ASP A 544 6.73 1.36 32.78
C ASP A 544 5.28 0.99 33.18
N TRP A 545 4.43 0.75 32.16
CA TRP A 545 2.98 0.64 32.32
C TRP A 545 2.56 -0.45 33.31
N SER A 546 1.97 -0.08 34.45
CA SER A 546 1.54 -1.02 35.49
C SER A 546 0.32 -1.86 35.11
N TYR A 547 -0.46 -1.41 34.12
CA TYR A 547 -1.56 -2.16 33.53
C TYR A 547 -1.59 -1.90 32.02
N PHE A 548 -1.63 -2.95 31.22
CA PHE A 548 -1.87 -2.88 29.78
C PHE A 548 -2.71 -4.06 29.32
N THR A 549 -3.68 -3.83 28.43
CA THR A 549 -4.63 -4.84 27.97
C THR A 549 -5.10 -4.56 26.55
N VAL A 550 -5.59 -5.59 25.87
CA VAL A 550 -6.44 -5.42 24.68
C VAL A 550 -7.85 -5.07 25.17
N LEU A 551 -8.42 -3.95 24.70
CA LEU A 551 -9.83 -3.62 24.91
C LEU A 551 -10.74 -4.30 23.88
N GLY A 552 -10.24 -4.43 22.65
CA GLY A 552 -11.03 -4.87 21.51
C GLY A 552 -10.23 -4.88 20.22
N VAL A 553 -10.95 -5.04 19.10
CA VAL A 553 -10.40 -5.11 17.75
C VAL A 553 -11.11 -4.07 16.87
N SER A 554 -10.36 -3.11 16.35
CA SER A 554 -10.80 -2.23 15.26
C SER A 554 -10.93 -3.05 13.97
N LEU A 555 -12.06 -2.94 13.27
CA LEU A 555 -12.24 -3.56 11.95
C LEU A 555 -11.98 -2.52 10.86
N THR A 556 -10.75 -2.53 10.35
CA THR A 556 -10.20 -1.54 9.39
C THR A 556 -10.17 -2.10 7.97
N LEU A 557 -9.77 -1.30 6.99
CA LEU A 557 -9.59 -1.77 5.61
C LEU A 557 -8.37 -2.69 5.43
N GLU A 558 -7.36 -2.52 6.29
CA GLU A 558 -6.23 -3.45 6.41
C GLU A 558 -6.58 -4.65 7.33
N GLY A 559 -7.88 -4.89 7.55
CA GLY A 559 -8.41 -5.95 8.41
C GLY A 559 -8.50 -5.61 9.89
N PRO A 560 -8.58 -6.65 10.75
CA PRO A 560 -8.48 -6.54 12.20
C PRO A 560 -7.21 -5.83 12.68
N LYS A 561 -7.35 -4.89 13.61
CA LYS A 561 -6.25 -4.29 14.38
C LYS A 561 -6.61 -4.22 15.87
N LEU A 562 -5.73 -4.72 16.73
CA LEU A 562 -5.93 -4.68 18.18
C LEU A 562 -6.00 -3.22 18.69
N GLN A 563 -6.87 -2.97 19.67
CA GLN A 563 -6.90 -1.74 20.46
C GLN A 563 -6.28 -2.03 21.82
N PHE A 564 -5.09 -1.51 22.06
CA PHE A 564 -4.42 -1.57 23.36
C PHE A 564 -4.81 -0.37 24.20
N ARG A 565 -5.01 -0.57 25.52
CA ARG A 565 -5.04 0.51 26.51
C ARG A 565 -4.06 0.20 27.62
N ALA A 566 -3.18 1.16 27.89
CA ALA A 566 -2.22 1.12 28.98
C ALA A 566 -2.50 2.23 30.00
N HIS A 567 -2.16 2.00 31.27
CA HIS A 567 -2.09 3.05 32.27
C HIS A 567 -1.07 2.75 33.38
N THR A 568 -0.61 3.80 34.06
CA THR A 568 0.30 3.73 35.21
C THR A 568 0.01 4.88 36.19
N SER A 569 0.62 4.85 37.38
CA SER A 569 0.47 5.94 38.34
C SER A 569 1.08 7.23 37.82
N PHE A 570 0.48 8.37 38.16
CA PHE A 570 0.98 9.67 37.76
C PHE A 570 2.39 9.96 38.33
N ASP A 571 2.69 9.39 39.50
CA ASP A 571 3.98 9.50 40.20
C ASP A 571 5.19 9.15 39.32
N LYS A 572 5.02 8.31 38.27
CA LYS A 572 6.09 7.99 37.31
C LYS A 572 6.57 9.22 36.54
N LEU A 573 5.69 10.18 36.24
CA LEU A 573 6.08 11.45 35.60
C LEU A 573 6.75 12.39 36.61
N ASP A 574 6.23 12.46 37.84
CA ASP A 574 6.83 13.27 38.91
C ASP A 574 8.24 12.76 39.28
N GLU A 575 8.44 11.43 39.35
CA GLU A 575 9.74 10.78 39.54
C GLU A 575 10.75 11.15 38.43
N ALA A 576 10.29 11.20 37.16
CA ALA A 576 11.11 11.60 36.03
C ALA A 576 11.46 13.10 36.04
N ILE A 577 10.49 13.96 36.37
CA ILE A 577 10.68 15.40 36.51
C ILE A 577 11.69 15.70 37.63
N ARG A 578 11.52 15.08 38.81
CA ARG A 578 12.42 15.25 39.94
C ARG A 578 13.85 14.81 39.61
N ARG A 579 14.06 13.62 39.02
CA ARG A 579 15.40 13.17 38.59
C ARG A 579 16.03 14.12 37.56
N SER A 580 15.23 14.65 36.65
CA SER A 580 15.69 15.62 35.66
C SER A 580 16.10 16.95 36.30
N ALA A 581 15.42 17.40 37.36
CA ALA A 581 15.83 18.57 38.16
C ALA A 581 17.06 18.29 39.06
N GLU A 582 17.24 17.04 39.51
CA GLU A 582 18.41 16.60 40.29
C GLU A 582 19.69 16.47 39.47
N GLY A 583 19.60 16.04 38.20
CA GLY A 583 20.77 15.67 37.39
C GLY A 583 20.68 15.82 35.86
N GLY A 584 19.52 16.13 35.29
CA GLY A 584 19.27 16.05 33.83
C GLY A 584 18.89 17.38 33.17
N TRP A 585 17.97 17.31 32.21
CA TRP A 585 17.52 18.42 31.36
C TRP A 585 17.03 19.61 32.17
N LEU A 586 16.11 19.37 33.11
CA LEU A 586 15.49 20.43 33.92
C LEU A 586 16.53 21.12 34.82
N LYS A 587 17.53 20.40 35.35
CA LYS A 587 18.64 20.98 36.11
C LYS A 587 19.42 22.01 35.30
N MET A 588 19.73 21.70 34.04
CA MET A 588 20.48 22.59 33.14
C MET A 588 19.72 23.90 32.84
N LEU A 589 18.38 23.89 32.92
CA LEU A 589 17.54 25.07 32.76
C LEU A 589 17.37 25.89 34.06
N GLY A 590 17.91 25.41 35.19
CA GLY A 590 17.74 26.01 36.53
C GLY A 590 16.40 25.68 37.18
N VAL A 591 15.69 24.64 36.70
CA VAL A 591 14.39 24.22 37.23
C VAL A 591 14.58 23.44 38.52
N LYS A 592 13.82 23.83 39.56
CA LYS A 592 13.76 23.14 40.87
C LYS A 592 12.34 22.63 41.11
N ALA A 593 11.91 21.68 40.28
CA ALA A 593 10.57 21.10 40.33
C ALA A 593 10.65 19.62 40.74
N GLU A 594 9.90 19.25 41.77
CA GLU A 594 9.79 17.87 42.26
C GLU A 594 8.56 17.13 41.71
N SER A 595 7.69 17.85 40.99
CA SER A 595 6.46 17.33 40.38
C SER A 595 6.03 18.14 39.16
N TRP A 596 5.07 17.60 38.41
CA TRP A 596 4.39 18.23 37.28
C TRP A 596 3.72 19.56 37.66
N ASP A 597 3.04 19.65 38.80
CA ASP A 597 2.44 20.92 39.24
C ASP A 597 3.52 21.98 39.53
N GLY A 598 4.64 21.58 40.14
CA GLY A 598 5.80 22.46 40.32
C GLY A 598 6.45 22.89 39.00
N LEU A 599 6.53 21.98 38.01
CA LEU A 599 7.06 22.29 36.68
C LEU A 599 6.17 23.28 35.93
N LYS A 600 4.84 23.10 35.99
CA LYS A 600 3.86 24.05 35.42
C LYS A 600 3.96 25.43 36.08
N GLN A 601 4.09 25.48 37.41
CA GLN A 601 4.31 26.74 38.14
C GLN A 601 5.61 27.43 37.71
N TRP A 602 6.70 26.67 37.55
CA TRP A 602 7.98 27.22 37.07
C TRP A 602 7.87 27.78 35.64
N VAL A 603 7.24 27.05 34.71
CA VAL A 603 7.01 27.52 33.34
C VAL A 603 6.10 28.76 33.31
N ALA A 604 5.05 28.80 34.14
CA ALA A 604 4.21 29.99 34.29
C ALA A 604 4.98 31.20 34.84
N GLY A 605 5.92 30.98 35.77
CA GLY A 605 6.79 32.01 36.32
C GLY A 605 7.83 32.55 35.31
N ASN A 606 8.28 31.73 34.37
CA ASN A 606 9.23 32.11 33.31
C ASN A 606 8.53 32.46 31.97
N TRP A 607 7.19 32.59 31.95
CA TRP A 607 6.41 32.70 30.70
C TRP A 607 6.75 33.93 29.86
N ASP A 608 7.17 35.02 30.49
CA ASP A 608 7.44 36.27 29.77
C ASP A 608 8.71 36.16 28.92
N GLU A 609 9.67 35.30 29.32
CA GLU A 609 10.81 34.88 28.50
C GLU A 609 10.37 34.02 27.31
N VAL A 610 9.37 33.14 27.50
CA VAL A 610 8.80 32.33 26.41
C VAL A 610 8.13 33.22 25.36
N ILE A 611 7.38 34.24 25.78
CA ILE A 611 6.80 35.25 24.85
C ILE A 611 7.91 36.00 24.11
N SER A 612 8.92 36.51 24.82
CA SER A 612 10.07 37.21 24.21
C SER A 612 10.90 36.31 23.30
N ALA A 613 10.92 34.99 23.52
CA ALA A 613 11.55 34.02 22.63
C ALA A 613 10.71 33.81 21.37
N VAL A 614 9.39 33.56 21.50
CA VAL A 614 8.49 33.39 20.35
C VAL A 614 8.53 34.60 19.44
N GLU A 615 8.39 35.81 19.98
CA GLU A 615 8.37 37.06 19.19
C GLU A 615 9.68 37.27 18.40
N ARG A 616 10.84 36.92 18.97
CA ARG A 616 12.14 36.95 18.26
C ARG A 616 12.34 35.84 17.24
N ARG A 617 11.67 34.69 17.39
CA ARG A 617 11.81 33.54 16.47
C ARG A 617 10.78 33.53 15.34
N LEU A 618 9.80 34.44 15.32
CA LEU A 618 8.75 34.53 14.29
C LEU A 618 9.30 34.60 12.85
N GLU A 619 10.46 35.21 12.61
CA GLU A 619 11.08 35.26 11.27
C GLU A 619 11.43 33.87 10.72
N GLY A 620 11.73 32.91 11.59
CA GLY A 620 11.95 31.50 11.21
C GLY A 620 10.66 30.70 10.97
N VAL A 621 9.48 31.29 11.23
CA VAL A 621 8.18 30.63 11.18
C VAL A 621 7.38 31.11 9.97
N LYS A 622 7.19 30.24 8.98
CA LYS A 622 6.37 30.54 7.81
C LYS A 622 4.88 30.42 8.19
N ILE A 623 4.09 31.46 7.91
CA ILE A 623 2.65 31.46 8.21
C ILE A 623 1.85 30.98 7.00
N GLY A 624 1.07 29.90 7.18
CA GLY A 624 0.20 29.36 6.14
C GLY A 624 -1.05 30.23 5.90
N PRO A 625 -1.61 30.29 4.68
CA PRO A 625 -2.63 31.27 4.25
C PRO A 625 -4.04 31.12 4.87
N ARG A 626 -4.17 30.32 5.94
CA ARG A 626 -5.39 30.17 6.77
C ARG A 626 -5.10 30.19 8.27
N PHE A 627 -3.87 30.53 8.64
CA PHE A 627 -3.45 30.71 10.03
C PHE A 627 -3.38 32.21 10.32
N ASP A 628 -4.37 32.75 11.04
CA ASP A 628 -4.26 34.15 11.50
C ASP A 628 -3.27 34.19 12.69
N LEU A 629 -2.22 34.98 12.54
CA LEU A 629 -1.11 35.07 13.50
C LEU A 629 -1.47 35.96 14.70
N ALA A 630 -2.25 37.02 14.48
CA ALA A 630 -2.58 38.00 15.51
C ALA A 630 -3.31 37.34 16.69
N LYS A 631 -4.37 36.57 16.41
CA LYS A 631 -5.10 35.84 17.45
C LYS A 631 -4.32 34.65 18.01
N ALA A 632 -3.34 34.11 17.27
CA ALA A 632 -2.43 33.11 17.83
C ALA A 632 -1.49 33.70 18.89
N LEU A 633 -0.99 34.92 18.69
CA LEU A 633 -0.19 35.66 19.68
C LEU A 633 -1.03 36.13 20.88
N GLU A 634 -2.30 36.51 20.65
CA GLU A 634 -3.27 36.81 21.71
C GLU A 634 -3.54 35.58 22.60
N GLU A 635 -3.90 34.45 21.99
CA GLU A 635 -4.17 33.19 22.70
C GLU A 635 -2.91 32.70 23.45
N LEU A 636 -1.71 32.84 22.86
CA LEU A 636 -0.42 32.52 23.48
C LEU A 636 -0.14 33.33 24.75
N LYS A 637 -0.43 34.63 24.74
CA LYS A 637 -0.30 35.49 25.94
C LYS A 637 -1.29 35.08 27.04
N GLY A 638 -2.47 34.56 26.64
CA GLY A 638 -3.46 33.97 27.56
C GLY A 638 -3.13 32.58 28.11
N LEU A 639 -2.12 31.85 27.61
CA LEU A 639 -1.82 30.49 28.11
C LEU A 639 -1.26 30.48 29.54
N LYS A 640 -0.55 31.53 29.97
CA LYS A 640 0.07 31.67 31.31
C LYS A 640 -0.89 31.32 32.45
N SER A 641 -2.12 31.83 32.39
CA SER A 641 -3.17 31.59 33.40
C SER A 641 -3.89 30.23 33.25
N LYS A 642 -3.78 29.59 32.08
CA LYS A 642 -4.38 28.29 31.78
C LYS A 642 -3.49 27.10 32.13
N LEU A 643 -2.20 27.32 32.43
CA LEU A 643 -1.25 26.28 32.85
C LEU A 643 -1.62 25.54 34.15
N ALA A 644 -2.71 25.91 34.84
CA ALA A 644 -3.29 25.07 35.88
C ALA A 644 -3.93 23.78 35.31
N ASP A 645 -4.56 23.86 34.13
CA ASP A 645 -5.23 22.74 33.45
C ASP A 645 -4.21 21.78 32.85
N ASP A 646 -4.23 20.52 33.30
CA ASP A 646 -3.37 19.44 32.81
C ASP A 646 -3.56 19.19 31.30
N LYS A 647 -4.77 19.41 30.76
CA LYS A 647 -5.05 19.24 29.33
C LYS A 647 -4.31 20.25 28.45
N ILE A 648 -4.16 21.48 28.92
CA ILE A 648 -3.48 22.56 28.20
C ILE A 648 -1.98 22.51 28.48
N ALA A 649 -1.60 22.37 29.76
CA ALA A 649 -0.20 22.38 30.16
C ALA A 649 0.64 21.26 29.51
N ARG A 650 0.05 20.08 29.28
CA ARG A 650 0.73 18.97 28.58
C ARG A 650 1.22 19.36 27.18
N GLU A 651 0.45 20.20 26.47
CA GLU A 651 0.75 20.61 25.09
C GLU A 651 1.69 21.83 25.03
N VAL A 652 1.89 22.51 26.17
CA VAL A 652 2.60 23.79 26.28
C VAL A 652 3.98 23.66 26.95
N VAL A 653 4.12 22.84 27.99
CA VAL A 653 5.33 22.78 28.82
C VAL A 653 6.56 22.33 28.02
N ALA A 654 6.45 21.28 27.20
CA ALA A 654 7.57 20.77 26.42
C ALA A 654 8.17 21.81 25.44
N PRO A 655 7.41 22.42 24.51
CA PRO A 655 7.97 23.42 23.60
C PRO A 655 8.39 24.72 24.29
N ALA A 656 7.75 25.11 25.42
CA ALA A 656 8.19 26.26 26.22
C ALA A 656 9.58 26.03 26.84
N LEU A 657 9.83 24.85 27.42
CA LEU A 657 11.15 24.46 27.94
C LEU A 657 12.22 24.39 26.83
N LEU A 658 11.84 23.93 25.63
CA LEU A 658 12.75 23.90 24.48
C LEU A 658 13.15 25.30 23.97
N LEU A 659 12.25 26.28 24.04
CA LEU A 659 12.58 27.68 23.75
C LEU A 659 13.52 28.25 24.82
N ILE A 660 13.20 28.09 26.10
CA ILE A 660 14.06 28.53 27.21
C ILE A 660 15.46 27.90 27.11
N GLN A 661 15.55 26.62 26.71
CA GLN A 661 16.85 25.96 26.46
C GLN A 661 17.65 26.67 25.36
N ALA A 662 17.05 26.89 24.18
CA ALA A 662 17.75 27.49 23.04
C ALA A 662 18.17 28.95 23.30
N GLU A 663 17.40 29.67 24.11
CA GLU A 663 17.69 31.06 24.49
C GLU A 663 18.74 31.19 25.61
N ARG A 664 18.72 30.31 26.62
CA ARG A 664 19.68 30.36 27.75
C ARG A 664 21.00 29.63 27.48
N LEU A 665 20.97 28.54 26.72
CA LEU A 665 22.11 27.61 26.54
C LEU A 665 22.59 27.48 25.09
N GLY A 666 21.87 28.07 24.12
CA GLY A 666 22.16 27.94 22.70
C GLY A 666 21.91 26.54 22.14
N VAL A 667 22.51 26.27 20.97
CA VAL A 667 22.43 24.99 20.26
C VAL A 667 23.81 24.32 20.27
N ASN A 668 23.84 23.03 20.61
CA ASN A 668 25.01 22.15 20.68
C ASN A 668 24.54 20.67 20.80
N GLU A 669 25.45 19.70 20.76
CA GLU A 669 25.14 18.25 20.88
C GLU A 669 24.19 17.92 22.05
N THR A 670 24.42 18.48 23.23
CA THR A 670 23.62 18.19 24.44
C THR A 670 22.21 18.80 24.36
N THR A 671 22.08 20.04 23.90
CA THR A 671 20.76 20.67 23.75
C THR A 671 19.97 20.06 22.58
N LEU A 672 20.65 19.66 21.50
CA LEU A 672 20.08 18.90 20.38
C LEU A 672 19.59 17.50 20.81
N ARG A 673 20.30 16.82 21.72
CA ARG A 673 19.85 15.54 22.32
C ARG A 673 18.52 15.70 23.05
N TYR A 674 18.39 16.71 23.92
CA TYR A 674 17.14 16.97 24.63
C TYR A 674 16.01 17.44 23.70
N PHE A 675 16.34 18.26 22.69
CA PHE A 675 15.39 18.65 21.63
C PHE A 675 14.87 17.44 20.84
N GLY A 676 15.76 16.56 20.36
CA GLY A 676 15.38 15.35 19.65
C GLY A 676 14.51 14.42 20.50
N GLY A 677 14.84 14.24 21.78
CA GLY A 677 14.00 13.51 22.73
C GLY A 677 12.62 14.14 22.95
N ALA A 678 12.57 15.45 23.20
CA ALA A 678 11.33 16.20 23.44
C ALA A 678 10.46 16.40 22.18
N ALA A 679 11.02 16.25 20.97
CA ALA A 679 10.27 16.18 19.72
C ALA A 679 9.83 14.74 19.35
N SER A 680 10.56 13.71 19.82
CA SER A 680 10.38 12.33 19.34
C SER A 680 9.00 11.73 19.59
N GLY A 681 8.42 11.90 20.78
CA GLY A 681 7.06 11.46 21.12
C GLY A 681 5.99 12.22 20.31
N THR A 682 6.15 13.53 20.12
CA THR A 682 5.28 14.36 19.27
C THR A 682 5.27 13.90 17.81
N ILE A 683 6.41 13.44 17.29
CA ILE A 683 6.52 12.84 15.95
C ILE A 683 5.94 11.42 15.95
N SER A 684 6.26 10.60 16.96
CA SER A 684 5.80 9.21 17.11
C SER A 684 4.27 9.10 17.29
N GLY A 685 3.61 10.04 17.96
CA GLY A 685 2.16 10.07 18.17
C GLY A 685 1.38 10.81 17.07
N ASP A 686 0.94 12.05 17.33
CA ASP A 686 0.08 12.83 16.42
C ASP A 686 0.81 13.41 15.18
N GLY A 687 2.14 13.41 15.17
CA GLY A 687 2.96 13.87 14.04
C GLY A 687 3.12 12.83 12.92
N TYR A 688 3.82 13.21 11.86
CA TYR A 688 4.12 12.33 10.72
C TYR A 688 5.48 12.63 10.08
N VAL A 689 6.04 11.61 9.43
CA VAL A 689 7.25 11.71 8.59
C VAL A 689 6.89 11.13 7.22
N SER A 690 7.44 11.69 6.14
CA SER A 690 7.24 11.19 4.79
C SER A 690 8.45 11.51 3.92
N ALA A 691 9.30 10.51 3.65
CA ALA A 691 10.51 10.69 2.85
C ALA A 691 10.17 11.11 1.41
N ALA A 692 9.19 10.44 0.78
CA ALA A 692 8.75 10.73 -0.59
C ALA A 692 8.22 12.17 -0.81
N MET A 693 7.72 12.81 0.25
CA MET A 693 7.25 14.21 0.20
C MET A 693 8.29 15.21 0.74
N GLY A 694 9.41 14.74 1.29
CA GLY A 694 10.44 15.59 1.90
C GLY A 694 9.96 16.40 3.10
N VAL A 695 9.10 15.83 3.97
CA VAL A 695 8.46 16.56 5.09
C VAL A 695 8.44 15.80 6.42
N VAL A 696 8.49 16.57 7.50
CA VAL A 696 8.14 16.15 8.86
C VAL A 696 7.10 17.14 9.40
N GLY A 697 5.98 16.62 9.91
CA GLY A 697 4.88 17.43 10.43
C GLY A 697 4.55 17.10 11.88
N LEU A 698 4.32 18.12 12.70
CA LEU A 698 3.69 18.01 14.01
C LEU A 698 2.22 18.47 13.91
N THR A 699 1.34 17.86 14.70
CA THR A 699 -0.09 18.23 14.76
C THR A 699 -0.39 18.82 16.14
N SER A 700 -1.32 19.78 16.22
CA SER A 700 -1.78 20.37 17.49
C SER A 700 -3.27 20.72 17.45
N GLY A 701 -3.93 20.60 18.61
CA GLY A 701 -5.31 21.03 18.82
C GLY A 701 -5.48 22.54 18.92
N GLU A 702 -4.48 23.27 19.44
CA GLU A 702 -4.54 24.71 19.66
C GLU A 702 -3.56 25.49 18.78
N ARG A 703 -4.00 26.66 18.28
CA ARG A 703 -3.18 27.49 17.39
C ARG A 703 -1.96 28.08 18.09
N ALA A 704 -2.09 28.43 19.37
CA ALA A 704 -1.03 29.02 20.17
C ALA A 704 0.07 27.99 20.43
N VAL A 705 -0.30 26.74 20.71
CA VAL A 705 0.62 25.59 20.78
C VAL A 705 1.31 25.36 19.44
N ALA A 706 0.58 25.41 18.31
CA ALA A 706 1.19 25.28 16.99
C ALA A 706 2.20 26.41 16.67
N LEU A 707 1.92 27.65 17.07
CA LEU A 707 2.86 28.77 16.95
C LEU A 707 4.09 28.59 17.86
N LEU A 708 3.87 28.14 19.10
CA LEU A 708 4.91 27.86 20.09
C LEU A 708 5.86 26.75 19.62
N TRP A 709 5.34 25.66 19.03
CA TRP A 709 6.13 24.62 18.37
C TRP A 709 6.87 25.15 17.12
N GLY A 710 6.24 26.00 16.31
CA GLY A 710 6.91 26.65 15.17
C GLY A 710 8.11 27.49 15.59
N ALA A 711 7.95 28.32 16.63
CA ALA A 711 9.03 29.10 17.21
C ALA A 711 10.11 28.23 17.85
N ALA A 712 9.73 27.14 18.52
CA ALA A 712 10.67 26.17 19.09
C ALA A 712 11.54 25.55 17.98
N LEU A 713 10.96 25.04 16.88
CA LEU A 713 11.73 24.53 15.73
C LEU A 713 12.68 25.60 15.15
N ALA A 714 12.19 26.83 14.99
CA ALA A 714 12.99 27.95 14.49
C ALA A 714 14.19 28.30 15.41
N ALA A 715 14.08 28.07 16.72
CA ALA A 715 15.18 28.28 17.66
C ALA A 715 16.34 27.27 17.49
N TYR A 716 16.06 26.05 17.02
CA TYR A 716 17.07 25.04 16.63
C TYR A 716 17.42 25.11 15.13
N GLY A 717 17.12 26.22 14.46
CA GLY A 717 17.49 26.43 13.05
C GLY A 717 16.73 25.56 12.05
N ILE A 718 15.52 25.09 12.40
CA ILE A 718 14.62 24.31 11.56
C ILE A 718 13.44 25.21 11.17
N LYS A 719 13.38 25.64 9.90
CA LYS A 719 12.26 26.45 9.41
C LYS A 719 11.03 25.57 9.16
N ALA A 720 9.86 26.03 9.62
CA ALA A 720 8.61 25.29 9.50
C ALA A 720 7.43 26.18 9.11
N GLU A 721 6.44 25.62 8.41
CA GLU A 721 5.17 26.26 8.11
C GLU A 721 4.12 25.92 9.17
N VAL A 722 3.65 26.93 9.89
CA VAL A 722 2.50 26.81 10.81
C VAL A 722 1.23 27.12 10.02
N ARG A 723 0.35 26.11 9.89
CA ARG A 723 -0.84 26.17 9.02
C ARG A 723 -2.07 25.54 9.67
N ARG A 724 -3.25 25.85 9.13
CA ARG A 724 -4.54 25.32 9.59
C ARG A 724 -5.12 24.32 8.58
N THR A 725 -5.19 23.05 8.96
CA THR A 725 -5.83 21.97 8.18
C THR A 725 -7.18 21.62 8.83
N GLY A 726 -8.23 22.36 8.43
CA GLY A 726 -9.60 22.15 8.92
C GLY A 726 -9.79 22.65 10.35
N SER A 727 -10.09 21.73 11.26
CA SER A 727 -10.19 21.99 12.71
C SER A 727 -8.85 21.94 13.43
N ALA A 728 -7.83 21.28 12.86
CA ALA A 728 -6.52 21.10 13.47
C ALA A 728 -5.48 22.10 12.94
N PHE A 729 -4.41 22.28 13.71
CA PHE A 729 -3.23 23.05 13.34
C PHE A 729 -2.05 22.11 13.11
N GLN A 730 -1.17 22.47 12.18
CA GLN A 730 0.00 21.70 11.81
C GLN A 730 1.24 22.61 11.79
N VAL A 731 2.39 22.03 12.12
CA VAL A 731 3.72 22.65 12.03
C VAL A 731 4.57 21.76 11.14
N VAL A 732 4.87 22.20 9.92
CA VAL A 732 5.47 21.33 8.87
C VAL A 732 6.84 21.85 8.45
N ALA A 733 7.89 21.09 8.77
CA ALA A 733 9.21 21.27 8.19
C ALA A 733 9.27 20.59 6.81
N SER A 734 10.02 21.19 5.87
CA SER A 734 10.09 20.74 4.47
C SER A 734 11.53 20.82 3.94
N GLY A 735 11.90 19.92 3.02
CA GLY A 735 13.22 19.90 2.39
C GLY A 735 14.34 19.71 3.41
N GLY A 736 15.42 20.49 3.31
CA GLY A 736 16.57 20.38 4.22
C GLY A 736 16.23 20.54 5.71
N ASP A 737 15.21 21.33 6.06
CA ASP A 737 14.75 21.45 7.45
C ASP A 737 13.97 20.20 7.92
N ALA A 738 13.27 19.50 7.01
CA ALA A 738 12.71 18.18 7.30
C ALA A 738 13.79 17.11 7.45
N VAL A 739 14.86 17.16 6.65
CA VAL A 739 16.03 16.28 6.77
C VAL A 739 16.68 16.43 8.15
N LYS A 740 16.97 17.67 8.59
CA LYS A 740 17.46 17.95 9.97
C LYS A 740 16.55 17.37 11.05
N LEU A 741 15.24 17.61 10.98
CA LEU A 741 14.30 17.16 12.01
C LEU A 741 14.17 15.63 12.02
N ALA A 742 14.16 14.99 10.84
CA ALA A 742 14.17 13.53 10.71
C ALA A 742 15.46 12.90 11.27
N ARG A 743 16.62 13.54 11.07
CA ARG A 743 17.90 13.13 11.67
C ARG A 743 17.89 13.20 13.18
N LEU A 744 17.47 14.33 13.76
CA LEU A 744 17.43 14.50 15.21
C LEU A 744 16.45 13.51 15.87
N TYR A 745 15.31 13.23 15.21
CA TYR A 745 14.39 12.17 15.61
C TYR A 745 15.02 10.77 15.53
N PHE A 746 15.72 10.43 14.45
CA PHE A 746 16.36 9.11 14.30
C PHE A 746 17.59 8.91 15.21
N LEU A 747 18.39 9.95 15.45
CA LEU A 747 19.62 9.87 16.26
C LEU A 747 19.31 9.85 17.76
N TYR A 748 18.39 10.71 18.23
CA TYR A 748 18.12 10.89 19.65
C TYR A 748 16.78 10.30 20.13
N GLY A 749 15.85 10.00 19.23
CA GLY A 749 14.61 9.30 19.57
C GLY A 749 14.79 7.80 19.88
N PRO A 750 13.70 7.03 19.94
CA PRO A 750 13.75 5.58 20.08
C PRO A 750 14.63 4.90 19.00
N PRO A 751 15.38 3.84 19.33
CA PRO A 751 16.15 3.10 18.34
C PRO A 751 15.22 2.28 17.42
N LEU A 752 15.53 2.24 16.13
CA LEU A 752 14.81 1.42 15.17
C LEU A 752 15.13 -0.07 15.41
N LEU A 753 14.10 -0.81 15.84
CA LEU A 753 14.15 -2.26 16.05
C LEU A 753 14.26 -3.05 14.74
N GLU A 754 14.72 -4.28 14.86
CA GLU A 754 14.82 -5.26 13.77
C GLU A 754 13.95 -6.49 14.11
N GLY A 755 13.72 -7.42 13.16
CA GLY A 755 12.77 -8.54 13.35
C GLY A 755 11.37 -8.26 12.80
N ASP A 756 10.32 -8.43 13.61
CA ASP A 756 8.90 -8.28 13.23
C ASP A 756 8.56 -6.83 12.82
N GLU A 757 7.72 -6.67 11.80
CA GLU A 757 7.25 -5.37 11.31
C GLU A 757 6.21 -4.74 12.24
N LYS A 758 5.44 -5.55 13.00
CA LYS A 758 4.46 -5.06 13.98
C LYS A 758 5.08 -4.16 15.06
N VAL A 759 6.34 -4.42 15.43
CA VAL A 759 7.10 -3.68 16.46
C VAL A 759 8.06 -2.62 15.88
N LYS A 760 8.11 -2.43 14.56
CA LYS A 760 8.89 -1.35 13.94
C LYS A 760 8.07 -0.08 13.81
N SER A 761 8.61 1.03 14.28
CA SER A 761 8.07 2.36 13.95
C SER A 761 8.33 2.65 12.46
N HIS A 762 7.26 2.63 11.66
CA HIS A 762 7.30 3.08 10.27
C HIS A 762 7.74 4.55 10.16
N LYS A 763 7.47 5.38 11.18
CA LYS A 763 7.92 6.78 11.25
C LYS A 763 9.42 6.89 11.42
N LEU A 764 10.04 6.07 12.28
CA LEU A 764 11.51 5.96 12.35
C LEU A 764 12.11 5.46 11.04
N ALA A 765 11.47 4.51 10.36
CA ALA A 765 11.96 4.00 9.08
C ALA A 765 11.89 5.06 7.97
N GLU A 766 10.83 5.86 7.90
CA GLU A 766 10.75 7.03 7.01
C GLU A 766 11.74 8.14 7.40
N ALA A 767 11.95 8.36 8.70
CA ALA A 767 12.94 9.32 9.19
C ALA A 767 14.38 8.91 8.87
N MET A 768 14.69 7.62 8.92
CA MET A 768 15.99 7.07 8.50
C MET A 768 16.22 7.28 7.01
N LYS A 769 15.20 7.09 6.15
CA LYS A 769 15.30 7.36 4.71
C LYS A 769 15.54 8.84 4.42
N LEU A 770 14.68 9.71 4.97
CA LEU A 770 14.73 11.16 4.76
C LEU A 770 16.00 11.78 5.35
N GLY A 771 16.39 11.35 6.55
CA GLY A 771 17.57 11.85 7.25
C GLY A 771 18.91 11.35 6.70
N ALA A 772 18.93 10.54 5.64
CA ALA A 772 20.17 9.99 5.11
C ALA A 772 20.81 10.85 3.99
N GLU A 773 20.13 11.88 3.47
CA GLU A 773 20.62 12.70 2.35
C GLU A 773 21.59 13.82 2.79
N GLY A 774 22.83 13.82 2.28
CA GLY A 774 23.81 14.88 2.56
C GLY A 774 24.36 14.82 3.99
N LEU A 775 25.06 13.73 4.32
CA LEU A 775 25.86 13.60 5.54
C LEU A 775 27.27 14.11 5.28
N ASN A 776 27.91 14.73 6.27
CA ASN A 776 29.32 15.09 6.15
C ASN A 776 30.19 13.88 6.48
N ILE A 777 31.03 13.46 5.53
CA ILE A 777 31.97 12.35 5.68
C ILE A 777 33.36 12.81 5.22
N SER A 778 34.36 12.64 6.07
CA SER A 778 35.74 13.03 5.81
C SER A 778 36.72 12.04 6.46
N TRP A 779 38.01 12.13 6.13
CA TRP A 779 39.03 11.29 6.76
C TRP A 779 40.36 12.01 6.92
N GLU A 780 41.15 11.56 7.90
CA GLU A 780 42.47 12.12 8.23
C GLU A 780 43.41 11.05 8.81
N GLY A 781 44.64 11.46 9.14
CA GLY A 781 45.52 10.69 10.03
C GLY A 781 46.04 9.35 9.50
N LEU A 782 46.14 9.16 8.17
CA LEU A 782 46.64 7.93 7.55
C LEU A 782 48.05 7.56 8.05
N ARG A 783 48.14 6.42 8.76
CA ARG A 783 49.30 6.03 9.58
C ARG A 783 49.59 4.53 9.51
N ARG A 784 50.86 4.16 9.66
CA ARG A 784 51.27 2.78 9.97
C ARG A 784 51.27 2.57 11.49
N THR A 785 50.54 1.57 11.96
CA THR A 785 50.52 1.17 13.37
C THR A 785 51.78 0.37 13.76
N LYS A 786 52.06 0.25 15.06
CA LYS A 786 53.22 -0.54 15.56
C LYS A 786 53.19 -2.03 15.16
N GLY A 787 52.02 -2.57 14.78
CA GLY A 787 51.86 -3.93 14.25
C GLY A 787 51.89 -4.03 12.72
N GLY A 788 52.30 -2.96 12.00
CA GLY A 788 52.39 -2.94 10.54
C GLY A 788 51.06 -2.75 9.80
N HIS A 789 49.91 -2.78 10.48
CA HIS A 789 48.61 -2.45 9.86
C HIS A 789 48.53 -0.97 9.53
N ILE A 790 47.90 -0.63 8.41
CA ILE A 790 47.58 0.74 8.02
C ILE A 790 46.24 1.12 8.66
N ALA A 791 46.19 2.31 9.25
CA ALA A 791 44.96 2.89 9.81
C ALA A 791 44.76 4.32 9.31
N ALA A 792 43.51 4.77 9.24
CA ALA A 792 43.11 6.16 9.09
C ALA A 792 41.93 6.43 10.04
N ASP A 793 41.67 7.69 10.36
CA ASP A 793 40.46 8.07 11.09
C ASP A 793 39.44 8.62 10.09
N LEU A 794 38.26 8.00 10.05
CA LEU A 794 37.12 8.46 9.26
C LEU A 794 36.16 9.18 10.19
N THR A 795 35.79 10.41 9.87
CA THR A 795 34.77 11.19 10.56
C THR A 795 33.45 11.09 9.81
N ILE A 796 32.37 10.79 10.53
CA ILE A 796 31.00 11.03 10.06
C ILE A 796 30.40 12.06 11.01
N SER A 797 29.90 13.17 10.47
CA SER A 797 29.31 14.25 11.25
C SER A 797 27.96 14.74 10.71
N GLU A 798 27.16 15.28 11.61
CA GLU A 798 25.85 15.88 11.33
C GLU A 798 25.60 17.06 12.28
N GLY A 799 25.61 18.28 11.75
CA GLY A 799 25.60 19.48 12.58
C GLY A 799 26.76 19.47 13.59
N ASP A 800 26.45 19.66 14.88
CA ASP A 800 27.41 19.62 15.98
C ASP A 800 27.79 18.19 16.43
N VAL A 801 27.22 17.15 15.81
CA VAL A 801 27.47 15.74 16.18
C VAL A 801 28.64 15.20 15.37
N GLU A 802 29.74 14.85 16.03
CA GLU A 802 30.93 14.27 15.38
C GLU A 802 31.35 12.93 16.00
N ILE A 803 31.47 11.88 15.17
CA ILE A 803 32.06 10.60 15.58
C ILE A 803 33.17 10.19 14.61
N LYS A 804 34.36 9.96 15.19
CA LYS A 804 35.55 9.42 14.50
C LYS A 804 35.63 7.90 14.68
N TYR A 805 35.81 7.20 13.57
CA TYR A 805 35.92 5.74 13.47
C TYR A 805 37.32 5.37 13.01
N ASN A 806 37.90 4.32 13.58
CA ASN A 806 39.19 3.80 13.11
C ASN A 806 38.94 2.91 11.88
N VAL A 807 39.50 3.28 10.73
CA VAL A 807 39.49 2.47 9.51
C VAL A 807 40.82 1.75 9.37
N TYR A 808 40.81 0.42 9.44
CA TYR A 808 41.98 -0.43 9.29
C TYR A 808 42.00 -1.12 7.92
N LEU A 809 43.05 -0.90 7.13
CA LEU A 809 43.32 -1.68 5.92
C LEU A 809 44.07 -2.95 6.33
N ARG A 810 43.35 -4.07 6.37
CA ARG A 810 43.85 -5.39 6.78
C ARG A 810 44.31 -6.20 5.57
N GLY A 811 44.82 -7.40 5.78
CA GLY A 811 45.33 -8.27 4.71
C GLY A 811 44.32 -8.64 3.63
N HIS A 812 43.04 -8.80 4.00
CA HIS A 812 41.95 -9.23 3.10
C HIS A 812 40.74 -8.28 3.08
N ASP A 813 40.53 -7.46 4.11
CA ASP A 813 39.37 -6.56 4.23
C ASP A 813 39.76 -5.14 4.68
N ILE A 814 38.74 -4.28 4.70
CA ILE A 814 38.70 -2.98 5.37
C ILE A 814 37.79 -3.19 6.58
N LEU A 815 38.30 -2.93 7.79
CA LEU A 815 37.47 -2.88 9.00
C LEU A 815 37.34 -1.43 9.46
N LEU A 816 36.11 -0.93 9.51
CA LEU A 816 35.73 0.24 10.27
C LEU A 816 35.35 -0.20 11.69
N GLU A 817 35.94 0.41 12.71
CA GLU A 817 35.73 0.08 14.13
C GLU A 817 35.58 1.35 14.99
N PHE A 818 34.56 1.37 15.83
CA PHE A 818 34.41 2.34 16.92
C PHE A 818 34.40 1.61 18.27
N ARG A 819 34.94 2.24 19.32
CA ARG A 819 34.94 1.73 20.70
C ARG A 819 34.63 2.85 21.69
N SER A 820 33.84 2.56 22.71
CA SER A 820 33.61 3.49 23.83
C SER A 820 33.27 2.75 25.12
N THR A 821 33.60 3.35 26.26
CA THR A 821 33.09 2.99 27.60
C THR A 821 31.70 3.57 27.88
N ASN A 822 31.10 4.30 26.94
CA ASN A 822 29.72 4.77 27.00
C ASN A 822 28.87 4.02 25.93
N ARG A 823 27.93 3.17 26.38
CA ARG A 823 27.00 2.43 25.49
C ARG A 823 26.23 3.38 24.56
N GLY A 824 25.76 4.51 25.06
CA GLY A 824 25.00 5.49 24.27
C GLY A 824 25.81 6.13 23.15
N ARG A 825 27.10 6.42 23.37
CA ARG A 825 27.98 6.90 22.29
C ARG A 825 28.26 5.81 21.25
N ALA A 826 28.26 4.54 21.64
CA ALA A 826 28.34 3.41 20.70
C ALA A 826 27.03 3.18 19.92
N GLU A 827 25.86 3.29 20.54
CA GLU A 827 24.56 3.26 19.85
C GLU A 827 24.43 4.43 18.87
N LEU A 828 24.87 5.64 19.25
CA LEU A 828 24.90 6.81 18.36
C LEU A 828 25.82 6.58 17.14
N ALA A 829 27.00 5.98 17.35
CA ALA A 829 27.90 5.58 16.27
C ALA A 829 27.26 4.54 15.33
N ALA A 830 26.53 3.55 15.87
CA ALA A 830 25.78 2.59 15.06
C ALA A 830 24.62 3.25 14.29
N ARG A 831 23.96 4.28 14.85
CA ARG A 831 22.90 5.05 14.15
C ARG A 831 23.46 5.92 13.02
N LEU A 832 24.60 6.62 13.21
CA LEU A 832 25.23 7.38 12.13
C LEU A 832 25.66 6.49 10.96
N LEU A 833 26.24 5.31 11.24
CA LEU A 833 26.54 4.32 10.20
C LEU A 833 25.28 3.85 9.45
N ARG A 834 24.14 3.68 10.14
CA ARG A 834 22.85 3.32 9.51
C ARG A 834 22.33 4.41 8.58
N LEU A 835 22.45 5.70 8.94
CA LEU A 835 22.13 6.81 8.02
C LEU A 835 23.06 6.81 6.80
N ALA A 836 24.35 6.48 6.98
CA ALA A 836 25.30 6.28 5.89
C ALA A 836 25.09 4.95 5.11
N GLY A 837 23.98 4.23 5.31
CA GLY A 837 23.60 3.00 4.60
C GLY A 837 24.21 1.70 5.13
N VAL A 838 25.04 1.76 6.18
CA VAL A 838 25.80 0.62 6.69
C VAL A 838 25.07 -0.07 7.85
N THR A 839 24.84 -1.37 7.71
CA THR A 839 24.26 -2.21 8.77
C THR A 839 25.26 -2.43 9.92
N ALA A 840 25.10 -1.64 10.99
CA ALA A 840 25.96 -1.64 12.16
C ALA A 840 25.23 -2.13 13.44
N GLU A 841 25.92 -2.90 14.27
CA GLU A 841 25.46 -3.44 15.55
C GLU A 841 26.43 -3.02 16.67
N VAL A 842 25.91 -2.73 17.86
CA VAL A 842 26.72 -2.53 19.08
C VAL A 842 26.91 -3.87 19.79
N LYS A 843 28.15 -4.19 20.22
CA LYS A 843 28.48 -5.42 20.96
C LYS A 843 29.39 -5.11 22.15
N LYS A 844 29.14 -5.74 23.31
CA LYS A 844 30.01 -5.62 24.49
C LYS A 844 31.28 -6.48 24.31
N GLU A 845 32.44 -5.97 24.71
CA GLU A 845 33.74 -6.63 24.53
C GLU A 845 34.01 -7.67 25.64
N GLY A 846 33.23 -8.75 25.64
CA GLY A 846 33.22 -9.75 26.70
C GLY A 846 32.66 -9.16 28.00
N ASP A 847 33.26 -9.50 29.13
CA ASP A 847 32.82 -9.00 30.44
C ASP A 847 33.18 -7.52 30.68
N ARG A 848 34.09 -6.95 29.86
CA ARG A 848 34.57 -5.56 29.99
C ARG A 848 33.49 -4.56 29.58
N ASP A 849 33.32 -3.48 30.33
CA ASP A 849 32.44 -2.35 30.02
C ASP A 849 33.00 -1.44 28.91
N VAL A 850 33.22 -2.07 27.74
CA VAL A 850 33.59 -1.44 26.48
C VAL A 850 32.63 -1.96 25.42
N TRP A 851 31.98 -1.03 24.73
CA TRP A 851 31.07 -1.29 23.63
C TRP A 851 31.80 -1.00 22.31
N ARG A 852 31.66 -1.91 21.36
CA ARG A 852 32.31 -1.87 20.04
C ARG A 852 31.26 -1.91 18.93
N VAL A 853 31.48 -1.12 17.87
CA VAL A 853 30.72 -1.16 16.61
C VAL A 853 31.69 -1.50 15.49
N THR A 854 31.30 -2.42 14.60
CA THR A 854 32.14 -2.86 13.48
C THR A 854 31.40 -3.00 12.15
N ALA A 855 32.08 -2.62 11.07
CA ALA A 855 31.64 -2.86 9.70
C ALA A 855 32.85 -3.26 8.83
N THR A 856 32.72 -4.37 8.10
CA THR A 856 33.73 -4.88 7.16
C THR A 856 33.44 -4.41 5.72
N THR A 857 34.36 -4.57 4.77
CA THR A 857 34.19 -4.15 3.36
C THR A 857 32.83 -4.52 2.76
N ASP A 858 32.35 -5.75 3.00
CA ASP A 858 31.06 -6.25 2.52
C ASP A 858 29.85 -5.47 3.08
N ARG A 859 29.97 -4.83 4.25
CA ARG A 859 28.97 -3.92 4.84
C ARG A 859 29.19 -2.48 4.41
N LEU A 860 30.44 -2.03 4.36
CA LEU A 860 30.83 -0.67 3.96
C LEU A 860 30.50 -0.37 2.49
N ALA A 861 30.66 -1.34 1.60
CA ALA A 861 30.28 -1.24 0.20
C ALA A 861 28.75 -1.13 -0.03
N ALA A 862 27.92 -1.49 0.96
CA ALA A 862 26.48 -1.23 0.93
C ALA A 862 26.11 0.18 1.45
N GLY A 863 27.10 0.95 1.93
CA GLY A 863 26.93 2.34 2.32
C GLY A 863 26.71 3.27 1.13
N ARG A 864 26.31 4.50 1.44
CA ARG A 864 26.08 5.57 0.45
C ARG A 864 27.37 5.97 -0.27
N GLU A 865 27.22 6.66 -1.40
CA GLU A 865 28.31 7.08 -2.29
C GLU A 865 29.40 7.85 -1.55
N GLU A 866 29.01 8.83 -0.75
CA GLU A 866 29.88 9.71 0.04
C GLU A 866 30.80 8.91 0.99
N LEU A 867 30.29 7.80 1.56
CA LEU A 867 31.06 6.90 2.40
C LEU A 867 31.99 5.99 1.58
N ARG A 868 31.50 5.49 0.44
CA ARG A 868 32.29 4.64 -0.46
C ARG A 868 33.47 5.41 -1.06
N GLU A 869 33.26 6.66 -1.43
CA GLU A 869 34.29 7.58 -1.93
C GLU A 869 35.35 7.88 -0.87
N ALA A 870 34.94 8.28 0.35
CA ALA A 870 35.89 8.53 1.45
C ALA A 870 36.75 7.29 1.78
N LEU A 871 36.16 6.09 1.75
CA LEU A 871 36.90 4.83 1.94
C LEU A 871 37.79 4.48 0.73
N ALA A 872 37.38 4.82 -0.49
CA ALA A 872 38.17 4.62 -1.70
C ALA A 872 39.38 5.55 -1.73
N GLU A 873 39.25 6.79 -1.29
CA GLU A 873 40.36 7.75 -1.13
C GLU A 873 41.41 7.22 -0.14
N ILE A 874 41.01 6.75 1.04
CA ILE A 874 41.93 6.11 2.01
C ILE A 874 42.75 4.99 1.35
N VAL A 875 42.12 4.16 0.51
CA VAL A 875 42.80 3.08 -0.22
C VAL A 875 43.68 3.61 -1.37
N LYS A 876 43.24 4.65 -2.10
CA LYS A 876 44.02 5.31 -3.16
C LYS A 876 45.30 5.94 -2.61
N THR A 877 45.23 6.68 -1.50
CA THR A 877 46.42 7.26 -0.84
C THR A 877 47.32 6.17 -0.26
N ALA A 878 46.77 5.14 0.37
CA ALA A 878 47.58 4.03 0.91
C ALA A 878 48.28 3.19 -0.18
N ARG A 879 47.68 3.08 -1.37
CA ARG A 879 48.35 2.56 -2.58
C ARG A 879 49.44 3.51 -3.07
N GLY A 880 49.13 4.80 -3.23
CA GLY A 880 50.08 5.81 -3.72
C GLY A 880 51.35 5.94 -2.86
N ASN A 881 51.23 5.75 -1.55
CA ASN A 881 52.37 5.72 -0.63
C ASN A 881 53.19 4.41 -0.69
N GLY A 882 52.80 3.42 -1.49
CA GLY A 882 53.42 2.10 -1.55
C GLY A 882 53.20 1.25 -0.29
N TRP A 883 52.08 1.44 0.41
CA TRP A 883 51.79 0.70 1.66
C TRP A 883 50.85 -0.48 1.43
N VAL A 884 50.04 -0.46 0.38
CA VAL A 884 49.15 -1.57 -0.02
C VAL A 884 49.61 -2.13 -1.37
N ASP A 885 49.67 -3.46 -1.47
CA ASP A 885 49.87 -4.20 -2.72
C ASP A 885 48.81 -3.82 -3.76
N GLU A 886 49.25 -3.60 -5.00
CA GLU A 886 48.45 -3.03 -6.08
C GLU A 886 47.16 -3.84 -6.35
N LYS A 887 47.29 -5.16 -6.54
CA LYS A 887 46.17 -6.06 -6.80
C LYS A 887 45.19 -6.11 -5.61
N LYS A 888 45.70 -6.06 -4.37
CA LYS A 888 44.87 -5.96 -3.16
C LYS A 888 44.21 -4.61 -2.97
N ALA A 889 44.72 -3.53 -3.57
CA ALA A 889 44.08 -2.23 -3.60
C ALA A 889 42.97 -2.19 -4.67
N GLU A 890 43.26 -2.61 -5.91
CA GLU A 890 42.30 -2.66 -7.01
C GLU A 890 41.03 -3.43 -6.66
N GLY A 891 41.16 -4.67 -6.16
CA GLY A 891 40.02 -5.50 -5.73
C GLY A 891 39.23 -4.97 -4.51
N ARG A 892 39.66 -3.86 -3.89
CA ARG A 892 38.89 -3.10 -2.89
C ARG A 892 38.24 -1.86 -3.50
N LEU A 893 38.98 -1.13 -4.33
CA LEU A 893 38.46 0.02 -5.06
C LEU A 893 37.30 -0.39 -5.95
N GLU A 894 37.43 -1.48 -6.70
CA GLU A 894 36.35 -2.04 -7.54
C GLU A 894 35.06 -2.32 -6.73
N LYS A 895 35.19 -2.77 -5.47
CA LYS A 895 34.06 -3.07 -4.57
C LYS A 895 33.48 -1.84 -3.86
N LEU A 896 34.22 -0.74 -3.80
CA LEU A 896 33.72 0.54 -3.28
C LEU A 896 33.11 1.38 -4.42
N GLU A 897 33.75 1.43 -5.59
CA GLU A 897 33.34 2.23 -6.75
C GLU A 897 32.07 1.66 -7.41
N LYS A 898 31.97 0.34 -7.62
CA LYS A 898 30.69 -0.31 -7.99
C LYS A 898 29.65 -0.29 -6.85
N GLY A 899 30.10 -0.03 -5.63
CA GLY A 899 29.42 -0.43 -4.41
C GLY A 899 29.19 -1.93 -4.33
N ARG A 900 28.37 -2.35 -3.37
CA ARG A 900 28.00 -3.75 -3.23
C ARG A 900 26.91 -4.08 -4.24
N THR A 901 27.26 -4.72 -5.35
CA THR A 901 26.32 -5.45 -6.22
C THR A 901 25.76 -6.73 -5.56
N VAL A 902 25.35 -6.62 -4.29
CA VAL A 902 24.10 -7.26 -3.87
C VAL A 902 23.01 -6.53 -4.66
N ARG A 903 22.73 -7.06 -5.86
CA ARG A 903 21.59 -6.65 -6.66
C ARG A 903 20.36 -6.78 -5.77
N GLU A 904 19.62 -5.68 -5.65
CA GLU A 904 18.82 -5.36 -4.46
C GLU A 904 17.95 -6.56 -3.99
N GLY A 905 18.35 -7.16 -2.87
CA GLY A 905 17.67 -8.30 -2.24
C GLY A 905 18.44 -9.64 -2.17
N TRP A 906 19.37 -9.93 -3.07
CA TRP A 906 20.04 -11.25 -3.15
C TRP A 906 21.14 -11.47 -2.08
N PRO A 907 21.29 -12.68 -1.49
CA PRO A 907 22.33 -12.96 -0.51
C PRO A 907 23.61 -13.51 -1.16
N LYS A 908 24.73 -13.38 -0.45
CA LYS A 908 26.04 -13.85 -0.93
C LYS A 908 26.10 -15.38 -1.01
N TYR A 909 26.10 -15.92 -2.22
CA TYR A 909 26.41 -17.32 -2.49
C TYR A 909 27.92 -17.54 -2.54
N LEU A 910 28.38 -18.58 -1.83
CA LEU A 910 29.68 -19.21 -2.06
C LEU A 910 29.61 -20.00 -3.37
N VAL A 911 30.53 -19.76 -4.29
CA VAL A 911 30.61 -20.44 -5.60
C VAL A 911 32.05 -20.94 -5.78
N ARG A 912 32.27 -22.27 -5.76
CA ARG A 912 33.63 -22.82 -5.85
C ARG A 912 33.67 -24.23 -6.44
N LEU A 913 34.87 -24.68 -6.82
CA LEU A 913 35.13 -26.08 -7.13
C LEU A 913 35.56 -26.84 -5.86
N LYS A 914 34.95 -28.01 -5.65
CA LYS A 914 35.19 -28.91 -4.52
C LYS A 914 35.42 -30.32 -5.06
N LYS A 915 36.67 -30.79 -5.07
CA LYS A 915 37.10 -32.01 -5.78
C LYS A 915 36.63 -32.05 -7.25
N GLY A 916 36.74 -30.92 -7.96
CA GLY A 916 36.31 -30.77 -9.36
C GLY A 916 34.80 -30.59 -9.60
N ALA A 917 33.95 -30.78 -8.59
CA ALA A 917 32.52 -30.51 -8.68
C ALA A 917 32.20 -29.06 -8.25
N LEU A 918 31.26 -28.41 -8.94
CA LEU A 918 30.78 -27.07 -8.57
C LEU A 918 29.88 -27.15 -7.31
N GLU A 919 30.23 -26.37 -6.28
CA GLU A 919 29.42 -26.15 -5.07
C GLU A 919 28.91 -24.70 -5.10
N VAL A 920 27.58 -24.52 -5.18
CA VAL A 920 26.89 -23.22 -5.10
C VAL A 920 26.02 -23.20 -3.86
N ARG A 921 26.36 -22.39 -2.86
CA ARG A 921 25.83 -22.54 -1.51
C ARG A 921 25.65 -21.21 -0.77
N PHE A 922 24.45 -20.99 -0.25
CA PHE A 922 24.18 -19.99 0.78
C PHE A 922 24.26 -20.65 2.18
N SER A 923 24.65 -19.90 3.22
CA SER A 923 24.71 -20.41 4.60
C SER A 923 24.53 -19.28 5.62
N SER A 924 23.81 -19.56 6.71
CA SER A 924 23.48 -18.58 7.75
C SER A 924 23.30 -19.27 9.12
N PRO A 925 23.65 -18.59 10.24
CA PRO A 925 23.25 -19.05 11.57
C PRO A 925 21.77 -18.77 11.88
N ASN A 926 21.13 -17.85 11.15
CA ASN A 926 19.72 -17.47 11.36
C ASN A 926 18.79 -18.34 10.48
N PRO A 927 17.81 -19.08 11.06
CA PRO A 927 16.86 -19.90 10.31
C PRO A 927 16.00 -19.08 9.34
N ASP A 928 15.53 -17.88 9.72
CA ASP A 928 14.72 -16.99 8.87
C ASP A 928 15.41 -16.66 7.55
N SER A 929 16.74 -16.63 7.55
CA SER A 929 17.54 -16.40 6.34
C SER A 929 17.52 -17.60 5.40
N ILE A 930 17.57 -18.81 5.98
CA ILE A 930 17.50 -20.08 5.25
C ILE A 930 16.10 -20.27 4.67
N GLU A 931 15.04 -19.96 5.42
CA GLU A 931 13.66 -19.97 4.92
C GLU A 931 13.41 -18.93 3.83
N ARG A 932 13.88 -17.69 4.01
CA ARG A 932 13.73 -16.62 3.03
C ARG A 932 14.37 -16.96 1.69
N GLU A 933 15.57 -17.52 1.70
CA GLU A 933 16.24 -17.91 0.46
C GLU A 933 15.67 -19.21 -0.15
N THR A 934 15.17 -20.13 0.68
CA THR A 934 14.38 -21.29 0.22
C THR A 934 13.13 -20.85 -0.54
N ARG A 935 12.40 -19.84 -0.01
CA ARG A 935 11.24 -19.23 -0.67
C ARG A 935 11.63 -18.56 -1.99
N ARG A 936 12.71 -17.75 -2.00
CA ARG A 936 13.21 -17.07 -3.20
C ARG A 936 13.61 -18.03 -4.32
N LEU A 937 14.30 -19.13 -4.00
CA LEU A 937 14.58 -20.16 -5.01
C LEU A 937 13.30 -20.83 -5.52
N GLY A 938 12.25 -20.92 -4.69
CA GLY A 938 10.89 -21.26 -5.10
C GLY A 938 10.29 -20.29 -6.13
N GLU A 939 10.42 -18.98 -5.90
CA GLU A 939 9.96 -17.89 -6.79
C GLU A 939 10.70 -17.91 -8.15
N VAL A 940 11.99 -18.26 -8.16
CA VAL A 940 12.77 -18.56 -9.40
C VAL A 940 12.22 -19.79 -10.16
N GLY A 941 11.41 -20.64 -9.53
CA GLY A 941 10.91 -21.90 -10.09
C GLY A 941 11.70 -23.15 -9.68
N LEU A 942 12.67 -23.02 -8.76
CA LEU A 942 13.42 -24.16 -8.25
C LEU A 942 12.65 -24.88 -7.12
N LYS A 943 12.89 -26.19 -6.99
CA LYS A 943 12.17 -27.04 -6.02
C LYS A 943 13.16 -27.70 -5.06
N GLU A 944 12.86 -27.63 -3.77
CA GLU A 944 13.63 -28.30 -2.74
C GLU A 944 13.67 -29.83 -2.98
N GLY A 945 14.78 -30.47 -2.61
CA GLY A 945 15.04 -31.89 -2.83
C GLY A 945 15.33 -32.28 -4.29
N ARG A 946 15.02 -31.40 -5.26
CA ARG A 946 15.26 -31.62 -6.70
C ARG A 946 16.36 -30.72 -7.27
N HIS A 947 16.28 -29.44 -6.97
CA HIS A 947 17.10 -28.37 -7.56
C HIS A 947 18.08 -27.77 -6.55
N PHE A 948 17.69 -27.73 -5.28
CA PHE A 948 18.54 -27.38 -4.14
C PHE A 948 18.19 -28.26 -2.93
N THR A 949 19.08 -28.32 -1.93
CA THR A 949 18.84 -28.97 -0.64
C THR A 949 19.02 -27.98 0.50
N VAL A 950 18.16 -28.05 1.51
CA VAL A 950 18.17 -27.18 2.69
C VAL A 950 18.68 -27.97 3.89
N LYS A 951 19.34 -27.28 4.82
CA LYS A 951 19.50 -27.73 6.21
C LYS A 951 19.33 -26.55 7.15
N MET A 952 18.50 -26.70 8.17
CA MET A 952 18.32 -25.68 9.22
C MET A 952 19.53 -25.57 10.16
N PRO A 953 19.75 -24.40 10.79
CA PRO A 953 20.75 -24.24 11.83
C PRO A 953 20.32 -24.96 13.11
N GLU A 954 21.22 -25.75 13.71
CA GLU A 954 20.96 -26.56 14.90
C GLU A 954 22.20 -26.51 15.82
N GLY A 955 22.00 -26.31 17.13
CA GLY A 955 23.09 -26.40 18.12
C GLY A 955 24.31 -25.51 17.81
N GLY A 956 24.08 -24.27 17.36
CA GLY A 956 25.13 -23.32 16.96
C GLY A 956 25.81 -23.62 15.62
N ARG A 957 25.39 -24.67 14.88
CA ARG A 957 25.92 -24.99 13.55
C ARG A 957 25.16 -24.21 12.47
N LEU A 958 25.89 -23.73 11.45
CA LEU A 958 25.31 -22.99 10.32
C LEU A 958 24.33 -23.86 9.52
N GLY A 959 23.12 -23.33 9.32
CA GLY A 959 22.19 -23.81 8.29
C GLY A 959 22.69 -23.42 6.91
N TYR A 960 22.15 -24.08 5.88
CA TYR A 960 22.56 -23.84 4.49
C TYR A 960 21.48 -24.17 3.46
N VAL A 961 21.57 -23.50 2.31
CA VAL A 961 20.85 -23.85 1.09
C VAL A 961 21.90 -24.13 0.02
N ASN A 962 21.91 -25.35 -0.50
CA ASN A 962 22.92 -25.83 -1.44
C ASN A 962 22.28 -26.18 -2.79
N ILE A 963 22.57 -25.39 -3.82
CA ILE A 963 22.03 -25.58 -5.18
C ILE A 963 22.80 -26.72 -5.86
N LEU A 964 22.03 -27.64 -6.45
CA LEU A 964 22.57 -28.79 -7.18
C LEU A 964 22.83 -28.40 -8.64
N ARG A 965 23.72 -29.13 -9.33
CA ARG A 965 23.94 -29.01 -10.79
C ARG A 965 22.63 -28.92 -11.57
N LYS A 966 21.66 -29.79 -11.24
CA LYS A 966 20.32 -29.80 -11.86
C LYS A 966 19.56 -28.48 -11.68
N GLY A 967 19.65 -27.85 -10.50
CA GLY A 967 18.99 -26.57 -10.22
C GLY A 967 19.59 -25.40 -10.98
N LEU A 968 20.92 -25.30 -11.03
CA LEU A 968 21.59 -24.23 -11.79
C LEU A 968 21.30 -24.34 -13.30
N VAL A 969 21.35 -25.56 -13.85
CA VAL A 969 21.02 -25.81 -15.26
C VAL A 969 19.52 -25.55 -15.56
N HIS A 970 18.62 -25.85 -14.61
CA HIS A 970 17.19 -25.57 -14.78
C HIS A 970 16.88 -24.06 -14.68
N ALA A 971 17.52 -23.32 -13.78
CA ALA A 971 17.42 -21.85 -13.75
C ALA A 971 17.97 -21.22 -15.05
N ALA A 972 19.08 -21.75 -15.58
CA ALA A 972 19.60 -21.32 -16.88
C ALA A 972 18.60 -21.57 -18.02
N TRP A 973 17.86 -22.68 -18.02
CA TRP A 973 16.75 -22.91 -18.95
C TRP A 973 15.58 -21.92 -18.74
N LEU A 974 15.14 -21.73 -17.49
CA LEU A 974 14.06 -20.80 -17.13
C LEU A 974 14.37 -19.34 -17.51
N SER A 975 15.63 -18.91 -17.51
CA SER A 975 16.04 -17.58 -17.97
C SER A 975 15.74 -17.30 -19.46
N VAL A 976 15.55 -18.36 -20.27
CA VAL A 976 15.23 -18.25 -21.71
C VAL A 976 13.78 -18.67 -21.99
N HIS A 977 13.34 -19.79 -21.41
CA HIS A 977 12.05 -20.44 -21.72
C HIS A 977 10.98 -20.28 -20.64
N GLY A 978 11.31 -19.68 -19.49
CA GLY A 978 10.32 -19.35 -18.46
C GLY A 978 9.32 -18.28 -18.94
N SER A 979 8.23 -18.12 -18.19
CA SER A 979 7.19 -17.13 -18.50
C SER A 979 7.17 -15.97 -17.50
N GLY A 980 6.77 -14.78 -17.95
CA GLY A 980 6.54 -13.61 -17.11
C GLY A 980 7.70 -13.25 -16.18
N GLU A 981 7.38 -13.12 -14.89
CA GLU A 981 8.31 -12.74 -13.83
C GLU A 981 9.33 -13.83 -13.50
N GLN A 982 8.92 -15.11 -13.51
CA GLN A 982 9.82 -16.26 -13.26
C GLN A 982 11.03 -16.24 -14.20
N ARG A 983 10.85 -15.86 -15.47
CA ARG A 983 11.95 -15.73 -16.42
C ARG A 983 12.96 -14.67 -15.99
N ARG A 984 12.48 -13.51 -15.52
CA ARG A 984 13.35 -12.42 -15.04
C ARG A 984 14.09 -12.84 -13.77
N LEU A 985 13.40 -13.43 -12.80
CA LEU A 985 14.03 -13.93 -11.57
C LEU A 985 15.10 -14.99 -11.86
N ALA A 986 14.85 -15.89 -12.82
CA ALA A 986 15.83 -16.89 -13.25
C ALA A 986 17.01 -16.28 -14.04
N GLU A 987 16.77 -15.30 -14.90
CA GLU A 987 17.82 -14.56 -15.62
C GLU A 987 18.70 -13.75 -14.65
N ASP A 988 18.09 -13.10 -13.67
CA ASP A 988 18.74 -12.30 -12.65
C ASP A 988 19.59 -13.16 -11.71
N PHE A 989 19.05 -14.30 -11.25
CA PHE A 989 19.78 -15.29 -10.47
C PHE A 989 20.98 -15.87 -11.23
N ILE A 990 20.81 -16.21 -12.52
CA ILE A 990 21.91 -16.76 -13.34
C ILE A 990 22.98 -15.71 -13.64
N SER A 991 22.58 -14.45 -13.88
CA SER A 991 23.53 -13.34 -14.01
C SER A 991 24.35 -13.18 -12.72
N TYR A 992 23.69 -13.21 -11.55
CA TYR A 992 24.35 -13.09 -10.26
C TYR A 992 25.29 -14.27 -9.94
N ILE A 993 24.92 -15.51 -10.25
CA ILE A 993 25.82 -16.66 -10.06
C ILE A 993 27.02 -16.61 -11.03
N LEU A 994 26.86 -16.06 -12.24
CA LEU A 994 27.99 -15.80 -13.16
C LEU A 994 28.91 -14.66 -12.68
N GLU A 995 28.36 -13.63 -12.02
CA GLU A 995 29.13 -12.57 -11.35
C GLU A 995 29.92 -13.14 -10.17
N ARG A 996 29.26 -13.91 -9.27
CA ARG A 996 29.92 -14.63 -8.18
C ARG A 996 31.01 -15.59 -8.67
N ALA A 997 30.81 -16.27 -9.80
CA ALA A 997 31.82 -17.18 -10.36
C ALA A 997 33.07 -16.46 -10.87
N LYS A 998 32.93 -15.24 -11.41
CA LYS A 998 34.05 -14.38 -11.83
C LYS A 998 34.89 -13.88 -10.66
N GLU A 999 34.27 -13.65 -9.49
CA GLU A 999 34.96 -13.18 -8.28
C GLU A 999 35.84 -14.24 -7.59
N GLU A 1000 35.68 -15.53 -7.92
CA GLU A 1000 36.27 -16.63 -7.14
C GLU A 1000 37.48 -17.26 -7.86
N ASP A 1001 37.32 -17.71 -9.12
CA ASP A 1001 38.43 -18.15 -10.01
C ASP A 1001 37.97 -18.37 -11.48
N GLU A 1002 38.91 -18.34 -12.43
CA GLU A 1002 38.67 -18.55 -13.86
C GLU A 1002 38.21 -19.99 -14.21
N ASP A 1003 38.68 -21.03 -13.53
CA ASP A 1003 38.15 -22.40 -13.72
C ASP A 1003 36.73 -22.54 -13.13
N VAL A 1004 36.45 -21.84 -12.02
CA VAL A 1004 35.09 -21.75 -11.44
C VAL A 1004 34.14 -21.08 -12.44
N ARG A 1005 34.53 -19.92 -13.00
CA ARG A 1005 33.79 -19.22 -14.06
C ARG A 1005 33.51 -20.13 -15.25
N ARG A 1006 34.54 -20.80 -15.78
CA ARG A 1006 34.40 -21.69 -16.95
C ARG A 1006 33.41 -22.83 -16.69
N LYS A 1007 33.41 -23.41 -15.49
CA LYS A 1007 32.49 -24.48 -15.10
C LYS A 1007 31.05 -24.00 -14.90
N VAL A 1008 30.84 -22.78 -14.41
CA VAL A 1008 29.50 -22.16 -14.32
C VAL A 1008 28.99 -21.82 -15.72
N GLU A 1009 29.81 -21.22 -16.58
CA GLU A 1009 29.44 -20.93 -17.98
C GLU A 1009 29.06 -22.19 -18.77
N GLU A 1010 29.76 -23.31 -18.59
CA GLU A 1010 29.41 -24.60 -19.18
C GLU A 1010 27.99 -25.04 -18.80
N MET A 1011 27.64 -25.00 -17.51
CA MET A 1011 26.31 -25.37 -17.01
C MET A 1011 25.21 -24.39 -17.46
N VAL A 1012 25.52 -23.09 -17.56
CA VAL A 1012 24.57 -22.11 -18.08
C VAL A 1012 24.34 -22.31 -19.59
N LYS A 1013 25.39 -22.59 -20.36
CA LYS A 1013 25.30 -22.91 -21.79
C LYS A 1013 24.50 -24.21 -22.01
N GLU A 1014 24.70 -25.24 -21.19
CA GLU A 1014 23.87 -26.45 -21.21
C GLU A 1014 22.39 -26.13 -20.95
N GLY A 1015 22.08 -25.33 -19.93
CA GLY A 1015 20.70 -24.97 -19.59
C GLY A 1015 19.99 -24.17 -20.69
N LYS A 1016 20.66 -23.14 -21.23
CA LYS A 1016 20.14 -22.28 -22.30
C LYS A 1016 20.00 -22.98 -23.66
N ALA A 1017 20.68 -24.11 -23.87
CA ALA A 1017 20.61 -24.90 -25.11
C ALA A 1017 19.53 -26.00 -25.12
N ARG A 1018 18.77 -26.19 -24.03
CA ARG A 1018 17.71 -27.22 -23.93
C ARG A 1018 16.42 -26.72 -24.59
N GLY A 1019 15.97 -27.39 -25.64
CA GLY A 1019 14.85 -26.92 -26.46
C GLY A 1019 15.14 -25.62 -27.21
N SER A 1020 16.41 -25.31 -27.52
CA SER A 1020 16.79 -24.14 -28.32
C SER A 1020 16.75 -24.40 -29.83
N LEU A 1021 16.48 -25.65 -30.25
CA LEU A 1021 16.38 -26.08 -31.65
C LEU A 1021 15.03 -26.76 -31.93
N THR A 1022 14.71 -26.92 -33.21
CA THR A 1022 13.62 -27.76 -33.73
C THR A 1022 14.18 -28.85 -34.63
N LEU A 1023 13.53 -30.02 -34.66
CA LEU A 1023 13.82 -31.07 -35.64
C LEU A 1023 13.37 -30.69 -37.05
N ARG A 1024 12.30 -29.89 -37.17
CA ARG A 1024 11.85 -29.37 -38.47
C ARG A 1024 12.90 -28.44 -39.09
N ASN A 1025 13.12 -28.60 -40.40
CA ASN A 1025 14.06 -27.85 -41.23
C ASN A 1025 15.54 -28.01 -40.82
N PHE A 1026 15.89 -29.08 -40.10
CA PHE A 1026 17.28 -29.40 -39.80
C PHE A 1026 17.93 -30.13 -40.99
N GLU A 1027 18.96 -29.54 -41.59
CA GLU A 1027 19.81 -30.17 -42.60
C GLU A 1027 21.28 -30.06 -42.19
N LYS A 1028 22.04 -31.15 -42.31
CA LYS A 1028 23.46 -31.19 -41.94
C LYS A 1028 24.21 -32.32 -42.65
N LYS A 1029 25.41 -32.01 -43.15
CA LYS A 1029 26.41 -33.00 -43.57
C LYS A 1029 27.14 -33.58 -42.36
N VAL A 1030 27.36 -34.90 -42.36
CA VAL A 1030 28.27 -35.57 -41.41
C VAL A 1030 29.02 -36.72 -42.09
N GLU A 1031 30.26 -36.92 -41.69
CA GLU A 1031 31.04 -38.11 -42.06
C GLU A 1031 30.73 -39.26 -41.08
N VAL A 1032 30.53 -40.49 -41.55
CA VAL A 1032 30.41 -41.74 -40.77
C VAL A 1032 31.23 -42.82 -41.46
N ASP A 1033 32.03 -43.59 -40.71
CA ASP A 1033 32.90 -44.67 -41.21
C ASP A 1033 33.68 -44.35 -42.52
N GLY A 1034 34.08 -43.07 -42.69
CA GLY A 1034 34.84 -42.58 -43.85
C GLY A 1034 34.01 -42.09 -45.05
N ARG A 1035 32.69 -41.89 -44.90
CA ARG A 1035 31.79 -41.38 -45.96
C ARG A 1035 30.97 -40.18 -45.51
N GLU A 1036 30.81 -39.17 -46.39
CA GLU A 1036 29.86 -38.07 -46.16
C GLU A 1036 28.41 -38.51 -46.41
N HIS A 1037 27.53 -38.21 -45.47
CA HIS A 1037 26.07 -38.36 -45.58
C HIS A 1037 25.38 -36.99 -45.45
N VAL A 1038 24.32 -36.77 -46.23
CA VAL A 1038 23.47 -35.57 -46.11
C VAL A 1038 22.20 -35.95 -45.34
N VAL A 1039 22.08 -35.48 -44.11
CA VAL A 1039 20.93 -35.75 -43.23
C VAL A 1039 19.97 -34.56 -43.26
N LYS A 1040 18.71 -34.80 -43.64
CA LYS A 1040 17.59 -33.86 -43.57
C LYS A 1040 16.51 -34.42 -42.66
N VAL A 1041 16.11 -33.69 -41.62
CA VAL A 1041 15.08 -34.13 -40.67
C VAL A 1041 13.76 -33.40 -40.93
N ILE A 1042 12.71 -34.18 -41.13
CA ILE A 1042 11.36 -33.71 -41.43
C ILE A 1042 10.58 -33.47 -40.12
N GLY A 1043 10.87 -34.26 -39.09
CA GLY A 1043 10.32 -34.10 -37.75
C GLY A 1043 10.63 -35.29 -36.86
N GLY A 1044 10.02 -35.30 -35.68
CA GLY A 1044 10.15 -36.39 -34.72
C GLY A 1044 9.40 -36.08 -33.43
N GLY A 1045 9.53 -36.97 -32.46
CA GLY A 1045 8.89 -36.84 -31.16
C GLY A 1045 9.34 -37.94 -30.21
N ALA A 1046 8.95 -37.80 -28.94
CA ALA A 1046 9.39 -38.70 -27.88
C ALA A 1046 8.21 -39.17 -27.02
N GLU A 1047 8.07 -40.49 -26.86
CA GLU A 1047 7.00 -41.13 -26.10
C GLU A 1047 7.55 -41.91 -24.89
N LEU A 1048 6.80 -41.88 -23.78
CA LEU A 1048 7.04 -42.74 -22.62
C LEU A 1048 6.25 -44.03 -22.80
N LYS A 1049 6.88 -45.19 -22.53
CA LYS A 1049 6.21 -46.49 -22.63
C LYS A 1049 6.64 -47.42 -21.50
N GLU A 1050 5.71 -48.19 -20.95
CA GLU A 1050 6.03 -49.22 -19.96
C GLU A 1050 6.69 -50.43 -20.62
N GLY A 1051 7.81 -50.88 -20.06
CA GLY A 1051 8.49 -52.12 -20.43
C GLY A 1051 8.06 -53.31 -19.57
N ARG A 1052 8.48 -54.52 -19.97
CA ARG A 1052 8.30 -55.73 -19.16
C ARG A 1052 8.91 -55.52 -17.76
N GLY A 1053 8.11 -55.77 -16.71
CA GLY A 1053 8.51 -55.54 -15.32
C GLY A 1053 8.29 -54.10 -14.81
N GLY A 1054 7.38 -53.33 -15.41
CA GLY A 1054 6.91 -52.03 -14.87
C GLY A 1054 7.91 -50.87 -14.97
N ARG A 1055 9.06 -51.07 -15.61
CA ARG A 1055 10.07 -50.02 -15.80
C ARG A 1055 9.70 -49.14 -17.00
N LYS A 1056 9.60 -47.82 -16.81
CA LYS A 1056 9.35 -46.89 -17.92
C LYS A 1056 10.57 -46.76 -18.83
N LEU A 1057 10.31 -46.84 -20.12
CA LEU A 1057 11.26 -46.63 -21.22
C LEU A 1057 10.91 -45.34 -21.95
N LEU A 1058 11.92 -44.71 -22.53
CA LEU A 1058 11.77 -43.52 -23.37
C LEU A 1058 12.05 -43.91 -24.82
N ARG A 1059 11.11 -43.65 -25.73
CA ARG A 1059 11.25 -43.98 -27.14
C ARG A 1059 11.24 -42.70 -27.98
N LEU A 1060 12.38 -42.40 -28.59
CA LEU A 1060 12.56 -41.31 -29.54
C LEU A 1060 12.24 -41.82 -30.94
N LYS A 1061 11.46 -41.07 -31.72
CA LYS A 1061 11.19 -41.29 -33.15
C LYS A 1061 11.66 -40.08 -33.93
N ILE A 1062 12.41 -40.29 -35.00
CA ILE A 1062 13.01 -39.23 -35.83
C ILE A 1062 12.80 -39.61 -37.29
N THR A 1063 12.04 -38.81 -38.03
CA THR A 1063 11.81 -39.02 -39.47
C THR A 1063 12.81 -38.20 -40.26
N ALA A 1064 13.70 -38.89 -40.97
CA ALA A 1064 14.80 -38.27 -41.72
C ALA A 1064 14.93 -38.85 -43.13
N GLU A 1065 15.32 -37.99 -44.06
CA GLU A 1065 15.92 -38.36 -45.34
C GLU A 1065 17.44 -38.40 -45.14
N VAL A 1066 18.07 -39.48 -45.59
CA VAL A 1066 19.53 -39.61 -45.66
C VAL A 1066 19.90 -40.14 -47.02
N ASP A 1067 20.66 -39.36 -47.79
CA ASP A 1067 21.11 -39.69 -49.14
C ASP A 1067 19.97 -40.13 -50.09
N GLY A 1068 18.85 -39.43 -50.02
CA GLY A 1068 17.61 -39.69 -50.78
C GLY A 1068 16.70 -40.78 -50.21
N VAL A 1069 17.09 -41.47 -49.12
CA VAL A 1069 16.29 -42.53 -48.50
C VAL A 1069 15.55 -42.00 -47.26
N TRP A 1070 14.23 -41.96 -47.36
CA TRP A 1070 13.30 -41.49 -46.33
C TRP A 1070 12.92 -42.59 -45.34
N ARG A 1071 13.01 -42.32 -44.03
CA ARG A 1071 12.69 -43.31 -42.99
C ARG A 1071 12.37 -42.71 -41.61
N GLU A 1072 11.51 -43.39 -40.83
CA GLU A 1072 11.43 -43.23 -39.36
C GLU A 1072 12.52 -44.09 -38.66
N TYR A 1073 13.34 -43.42 -37.87
CA TYR A 1073 14.40 -43.99 -37.05
C TYR A 1073 13.98 -43.97 -35.57
N VAL A 1074 14.18 -45.09 -34.86
CA VAL A 1074 13.59 -45.33 -33.54
C VAL A 1074 14.65 -45.75 -32.52
N ILE A 1075 14.83 -44.96 -31.46
CA ILE A 1075 15.78 -45.23 -30.36
C ILE A 1075 15.00 -45.44 -29.06
N THR A 1076 15.18 -46.58 -28.39
CA THR A 1076 14.54 -46.86 -27.10
C THR A 1076 15.58 -46.84 -25.98
N TYR A 1077 15.46 -45.86 -25.08
CA TYR A 1077 16.29 -45.71 -23.88
C TYR A 1077 15.70 -46.48 -22.70
N GLY A 1078 16.58 -47.27 -22.07
CA GLY A 1078 16.34 -47.95 -20.80
C GLY A 1078 17.38 -47.56 -19.75
N ARG A 1079 17.03 -47.81 -18.48
CA ARG A 1079 17.96 -47.75 -17.35
C ARG A 1079 18.55 -49.13 -17.08
N HIS A 1080 19.88 -49.23 -17.03
CA HIS A 1080 20.61 -50.48 -16.86
C HIS A 1080 21.82 -50.30 -15.93
N GLY A 1081 22.29 -51.40 -15.32
CA GLY A 1081 23.43 -51.40 -14.39
C GLY A 1081 23.07 -50.96 -12.97
N ALA A 1082 24.01 -51.13 -12.05
CA ALA A 1082 23.90 -50.66 -10.65
C ALA A 1082 24.15 -49.14 -10.51
N ASP A 1083 24.78 -48.55 -11.53
CA ASP A 1083 25.02 -47.13 -11.76
C ASP A 1083 23.80 -46.40 -12.37
N ASN A 1084 22.70 -47.12 -12.65
CA ASN A 1084 21.47 -46.60 -13.26
C ASN A 1084 21.75 -45.86 -14.60
N ALA A 1085 22.67 -46.38 -15.42
CA ALA A 1085 23.05 -45.77 -16.69
C ALA A 1085 21.89 -45.71 -17.69
N ALA A 1086 21.74 -44.55 -18.36
CA ALA A 1086 20.82 -44.37 -19.48
C ALA A 1086 21.46 -44.89 -20.77
N VAL A 1087 20.92 -45.98 -21.33
CA VAL A 1087 21.42 -46.60 -22.56
C VAL A 1087 20.29 -46.72 -23.58
N GLY A 1088 20.47 -46.07 -24.73
CA GLY A 1088 19.60 -46.18 -25.89
C GLY A 1088 19.98 -47.39 -26.73
N ARG A 1089 18.98 -48.16 -27.18
CA ARG A 1089 19.14 -49.22 -28.18
C ARG A 1089 18.29 -48.91 -29.39
N ALA A 1090 18.88 -49.06 -30.56
CA ALA A 1090 18.21 -49.05 -31.84
C ALA A 1090 18.71 -50.22 -32.71
N TYR A 1091 17.96 -50.58 -33.73
CA TYR A 1091 18.17 -51.78 -34.54
C TYR A 1091 18.04 -51.43 -36.02
N ALA A 1092 18.92 -51.98 -36.86
CA ALA A 1092 18.82 -51.87 -38.31
C ALA A 1092 17.82 -52.89 -38.87
N SER A 1093 17.03 -52.48 -39.86
CA SER A 1093 16.05 -53.33 -40.54
C SER A 1093 16.68 -54.10 -41.71
N VAL A 1094 16.15 -55.29 -41.99
CA VAL A 1094 16.53 -56.04 -43.19
C VAL A 1094 15.85 -55.48 -44.45
N ASP A 1095 14.63 -54.96 -44.30
CA ASP A 1095 13.77 -54.43 -45.37
C ASP A 1095 14.15 -53.00 -45.79
N ALA A 1096 15.31 -52.50 -45.32
CA ALA A 1096 15.83 -51.20 -45.69
C ALA A 1096 16.43 -51.21 -47.10
N PRO A 1097 16.32 -50.13 -47.90
CA PRO A 1097 17.05 -50.01 -49.17
C PRO A 1097 18.57 -50.10 -48.95
N GLY A 1098 19.19 -51.19 -49.39
CA GLY A 1098 20.61 -51.52 -49.12
C GLY A 1098 20.87 -52.43 -47.90
N GLY A 1099 19.81 -52.94 -47.24
CA GLY A 1099 19.90 -53.89 -46.14
C GLY A 1099 20.42 -53.31 -44.81
N ARG A 1100 20.71 -54.20 -43.86
CA ARG A 1100 21.01 -53.84 -42.45
C ARG A 1100 22.26 -52.95 -42.29
N GLU A 1101 23.29 -53.14 -43.11
CA GLU A 1101 24.56 -52.38 -42.97
C GLU A 1101 24.35 -50.91 -43.37
N ALA A 1102 23.87 -50.64 -44.59
CA ALA A 1102 23.59 -49.27 -45.06
C ALA A 1102 22.51 -48.56 -44.22
N ASP A 1103 21.61 -49.32 -43.59
CA ASP A 1103 20.65 -48.78 -42.63
C ASP A 1103 21.29 -48.41 -41.28
N ALA A 1104 22.24 -49.20 -40.77
CA ALA A 1104 22.99 -48.88 -39.57
C ALA A 1104 23.88 -47.63 -39.77
N GLU A 1105 24.51 -47.54 -40.93
CA GLU A 1105 25.35 -46.43 -41.40
C GLU A 1105 24.55 -45.10 -41.44
N ARG A 1106 23.42 -45.07 -42.17
CA ARG A 1106 22.55 -43.88 -42.23
C ARG A 1106 21.92 -43.51 -40.88
N PHE A 1107 21.57 -44.48 -40.04
CA PHE A 1107 21.05 -44.19 -38.70
C PHE A 1107 22.16 -43.64 -37.78
N ALA A 1108 23.40 -44.15 -37.87
CA ALA A 1108 24.55 -43.54 -37.21
C ALA A 1108 24.77 -42.09 -37.68
N ALA A 1109 24.60 -41.80 -38.98
CA ALA A 1109 24.63 -40.44 -39.51
C ALA A 1109 23.54 -39.54 -38.91
N VAL A 1110 22.28 -39.99 -38.82
CA VAL A 1110 21.20 -39.23 -38.15
C VAL A 1110 21.56 -38.87 -36.70
N ILE A 1111 22.10 -39.84 -35.96
CA ILE A 1111 22.50 -39.64 -34.55
C ILE A 1111 23.69 -38.67 -34.45
N LYS A 1112 24.71 -38.81 -35.30
CA LYS A 1112 25.91 -37.96 -35.35
C LYS A 1112 25.59 -36.53 -35.81
N ALA A 1113 24.66 -36.38 -36.75
CA ALA A 1113 24.17 -35.08 -37.20
C ALA A 1113 23.49 -34.33 -36.05
N LEU A 1114 22.46 -34.94 -35.43
CA LEU A 1114 21.64 -34.30 -34.40
C LEU A 1114 22.38 -34.07 -33.08
N THR A 1115 23.21 -35.01 -32.63
CA THR A 1115 23.87 -34.95 -31.31
C THR A 1115 25.31 -34.42 -31.35
N GLY A 1116 25.99 -34.51 -32.50
CA GLY A 1116 27.43 -34.25 -32.61
C GLY A 1116 28.30 -35.42 -32.11
N ARG A 1117 27.72 -36.56 -31.75
CA ARG A 1117 28.41 -37.78 -31.29
C ARG A 1117 27.96 -39.00 -32.09
N GLU A 1118 28.93 -39.85 -32.39
CA GLU A 1118 28.74 -41.08 -33.14
C GLU A 1118 28.35 -42.24 -32.20
N PRO A 1119 27.27 -43.00 -32.50
CA PRO A 1119 26.84 -44.10 -31.65
C PRO A 1119 27.72 -45.34 -31.85
N LYS A 1120 27.70 -46.27 -30.88
CA LYS A 1120 28.44 -47.54 -31.02
C LYS A 1120 27.61 -48.59 -31.73
N VAL A 1121 28.02 -48.98 -32.94
CA VAL A 1121 27.40 -50.04 -33.74
C VAL A 1121 27.98 -51.41 -33.34
N TYR A 1122 27.13 -52.44 -33.25
CA TYR A 1122 27.50 -53.82 -32.91
C TYR A 1122 26.79 -54.82 -33.83
N ARG A 1123 27.55 -55.62 -34.56
CA ARG A 1123 27.04 -56.74 -35.37
C ARG A 1123 27.02 -58.04 -34.54
N MET A 1124 25.89 -58.73 -34.54
CA MET A 1124 25.65 -59.96 -33.78
C MET A 1124 25.72 -61.21 -34.67
N LYS A 1125 25.89 -62.39 -34.06
CA LYS A 1125 26.08 -63.68 -34.77
C LYS A 1125 24.84 -64.15 -35.57
N ASP A 1126 23.66 -63.64 -35.22
CA ASP A 1126 22.38 -63.82 -35.93
C ASP A 1126 22.20 -62.84 -37.12
N GLY A 1127 23.23 -62.02 -37.40
CA GLY A 1127 23.17 -60.96 -38.40
C GLY A 1127 22.36 -59.73 -37.95
N THR A 1128 21.92 -59.63 -36.69
CA THR A 1128 21.29 -58.43 -36.16
C THR A 1128 22.35 -57.34 -35.93
N ILE A 1129 22.03 -56.09 -36.29
CA ILE A 1129 22.91 -54.95 -36.02
C ILE A 1129 22.23 -54.04 -35.00
N ILE A 1130 22.93 -53.77 -33.90
CA ILE A 1130 22.46 -53.00 -32.75
C ILE A 1130 23.28 -51.73 -32.61
N ILE A 1131 22.60 -50.59 -32.63
CA ILE A 1131 23.18 -49.26 -32.42
C ILE A 1131 22.94 -48.89 -30.95
N LYS A 1132 24.01 -48.57 -30.21
CA LYS A 1132 23.93 -48.14 -28.80
C LYS A 1132 24.23 -46.65 -28.67
N CYS A 1133 23.29 -45.95 -28.06
CA CYS A 1133 23.42 -44.57 -27.63
C CYS A 1133 23.61 -44.51 -26.10
N TYR A 1134 24.25 -43.45 -25.62
CA TYR A 1134 24.61 -43.25 -24.20
C TYR A 1134 24.17 -41.86 -23.73
N GLY A 1135 24.43 -41.50 -22.46
CA GLY A 1135 24.04 -40.21 -21.87
C GLY A 1135 24.38 -38.97 -22.72
N GLU A 1136 25.60 -38.89 -23.27
CA GLU A 1136 26.02 -37.78 -24.16
C GLU A 1136 25.10 -37.60 -25.38
N HIS A 1137 24.61 -38.70 -25.96
CA HIS A 1137 23.70 -38.66 -27.11
C HIS A 1137 22.31 -38.16 -26.66
N LEU A 1138 21.86 -38.58 -25.48
CA LEU A 1138 20.60 -38.14 -24.89
C LEU A 1138 20.62 -36.64 -24.56
N GLU A 1139 21.73 -36.13 -24.03
CA GLU A 1139 21.98 -34.69 -23.83
C GLU A 1139 22.02 -33.92 -25.17
N GLY A 1140 22.56 -34.51 -26.23
CA GLY A 1140 22.45 -33.98 -27.59
C GLY A 1140 21.00 -33.87 -28.08
N PHE A 1141 20.17 -34.89 -27.86
CA PHE A 1141 18.75 -34.88 -28.21
C PHE A 1141 17.92 -33.88 -27.38
N MET A 1142 18.33 -33.54 -26.15
CA MET A 1142 17.66 -32.52 -25.32
C MET A 1142 17.73 -31.10 -25.89
N ARG A 1143 18.50 -30.86 -26.97
CA ARG A 1143 18.54 -29.55 -27.65
C ARG A 1143 17.28 -29.28 -28.49
N TYR A 1144 16.57 -30.32 -28.91
CA TYR A 1144 15.41 -30.23 -29.79
C TYR A 1144 14.10 -30.19 -28.99
N THR A 1145 13.27 -29.19 -29.26
CA THR A 1145 12.04 -28.90 -28.53
C THR A 1145 11.07 -30.09 -28.52
N GLU A 1146 10.98 -30.81 -29.64
CA GLU A 1146 10.11 -31.98 -29.84
C GLU A 1146 10.51 -33.21 -29.02
N LEU A 1147 11.73 -33.23 -28.44
CA LEU A 1147 12.27 -34.34 -27.67
C LEU A 1147 12.55 -33.97 -26.20
N ALA A 1148 13.02 -32.75 -25.95
CA ALA A 1148 13.54 -32.30 -24.66
C ALA A 1148 12.58 -32.59 -23.49
N ASP A 1149 11.30 -32.27 -23.65
CA ASP A 1149 10.29 -32.35 -22.59
C ASP A 1149 10.06 -33.79 -22.09
N ALA A 1150 9.97 -34.76 -23.01
CA ALA A 1150 9.80 -36.17 -22.67
C ALA A 1150 11.11 -36.81 -22.16
N ILE A 1151 12.27 -36.37 -22.68
CA ILE A 1151 13.58 -36.78 -22.13
C ILE A 1151 13.69 -36.34 -20.66
N VAL A 1152 13.36 -35.08 -20.34
CA VAL A 1152 13.38 -34.57 -18.97
C VAL A 1152 12.44 -35.35 -18.07
N ARG A 1153 11.17 -35.56 -18.48
CA ARG A 1153 10.20 -36.35 -17.71
C ARG A 1153 10.72 -37.76 -17.42
N TRP A 1154 11.28 -38.46 -18.41
CA TRP A 1154 11.87 -39.79 -18.19
C TRP A 1154 13.06 -39.77 -17.22
N LEU A 1155 13.95 -38.79 -17.35
CA LEU A 1155 15.12 -38.64 -16.48
C LEU A 1155 14.74 -38.26 -15.04
N GLU A 1156 13.61 -37.60 -14.83
CA GLU A 1156 13.02 -37.35 -13.51
C GLU A 1156 12.36 -38.61 -12.92
N GLU A 1157 11.47 -39.27 -13.66
CA GLU A 1157 10.72 -40.43 -13.16
C GLU A 1157 11.62 -41.62 -12.85
N MET A 1158 12.66 -41.86 -13.66
CA MET A 1158 13.62 -42.96 -13.52
C MET A 1158 14.92 -42.53 -12.82
N GLY A 1159 14.86 -41.45 -12.03
CA GLY A 1159 16.01 -40.84 -11.34
C GLY A 1159 15.96 -40.91 -9.81
N ARG A 1160 15.17 -41.84 -9.26
CA ARG A 1160 15.10 -42.20 -7.83
C ARG A 1160 15.84 -43.51 -7.58
#